data_AF-A0A7X0J4X4-F1
#
_entry.id   AF-A0A7X0J4X4-F1
#
_cell.length_a   1.000
_cell.length_b   1.000
_cell.length_c   1.000
_cell.angle_alpha   90.00
_cell.angle_beta   90.00
_cell.angle_gamma   90.00
#
_symmetry.space_group_name_H-M   'P 1'
#
loop_
_entity.id
_entity.type
_entity.pdbx_description
1 polymer ?
#
loop_
_entity_poly.entity_id
_entity_poly.type
_entity_poly.pdbx_seq_one_letter_code
_entity_poly.pdbx_strand_id
1 'polypeptide(L)'
;MQYKKINNLLGWLCFVVASVTYILTLEPSVSFWDCGEFISCAYRLQIAHQPGYPVFAMLGKMFSLLSLGDDTKVAYFMNMGSAIASGATIMFMFWTITALAKKLLLNKRDEVVTQSNLFLIMGAGLVGALAFTFTDTFWFSAVETIVFALSSMCTAIVFWAILKWDAHADEPRSDKWLVFIAYVMGLSIGIHLLNLLTIPAIAMVYFFRRSKNITVKNGIWAFLAGVAILGIVQYGIRGYTVKFAAYFDLFFVNSLGLGFGTGAIFFILLIVGALVWGIIYSIRHQKRVLNLALLCTAFIYFGYGSFAYIPIRATADPHLNNSHPDNAFTLYGYLNRIQYGENPLLTGPYYDAKVTDQKETSIIYRKGKTSYENAGHNVEAIYDHNTILPRMYSTSPQDVQFYKDWLRIPDGQAPNFTDNMKWMFSWQMYQMYWRYFFWNFAGRYNDVDGQTKTNSVDGNWTSGVFDGSRHLPKSVIDSTTYTPLYALPLILGLIGLVYHFNRKRKDALVVLLLFFFTGLAIVLYVNQPSVQPRERDYSYVGSFYAFAIWIGLSVIAIAEFFRRFINAKTAAIGSTVICLFLAPVLMASKEWKDHDRSTKWTAHDMAYNYLISCPPNAILFTYGDNDTYSLWYDQEVEGIRPDVRIVNLSLFSGDWYIRQMQKKMNQSEPLPITMPYDKYKEGVRDVIYYNDQQVAGAVEVKDIFDFITSDDKQFQVQYQNGEYGNYLPTKNFKLTINPDEVVKNGVVPADQKGKLVKSMEWVFPANYITKEKLAMIDILAHNHWKRPICFTTTAGEDNLMGLQSYLYKEGFTYHLIPLEKDTTIRNQLSKTNTMVMYNNIMNKFKFGNFKHARYLDHESTSMFYPLMTSTFIDLAQGLIQQGRSDLALKVLHKYDQEMPDIMPYIDVAGHKLFLAQLAFRLHDYALGNRLVTTIDNYVVDQLDYNYRLLTENNTDLDLRNVQISMEVLNDIAQFTKDSQQTAISNKVKAQLDDYMRKFKPVMSAGK
;
A
#
# COMPACT_ATOMS: atom_id res chain seq x y z
N MET A 1 -25.05 -32.16 -24.79
CA MET A 1 -25.51 -31.67 -23.47
C MET A 1 -24.52 -31.90 -22.33
N GLN A 2 -23.76 -33.00 -22.30
CA GLN A 2 -22.87 -33.36 -21.17
C GLN A 2 -21.71 -32.36 -20.89
N TYR A 3 -21.00 -31.88 -21.92
CA TYR A 3 -19.89 -30.91 -21.75
C TYR A 3 -20.32 -29.62 -21.05
N LYS A 4 -21.38 -28.96 -21.53
CA LYS A 4 -21.84 -27.66 -20.98
C LYS A 4 -22.22 -27.80 -19.51
N LYS A 5 -22.91 -28.89 -19.15
CA LYS A 5 -23.31 -29.17 -17.76
C LYS A 5 -22.10 -29.35 -16.85
N ILE A 6 -21.14 -30.20 -17.23
CA ILE A 6 -19.93 -30.46 -16.43
C ILE A 6 -19.06 -29.22 -16.33
N ASN A 7 -18.83 -28.51 -17.43
CA ASN A 7 -18.06 -27.27 -17.44
C ASN A 7 -18.64 -26.22 -16.50
N ASN A 8 -19.96 -26.04 -16.48
CA ASN A 8 -20.59 -25.08 -15.59
C ASN A 8 -20.50 -25.53 -14.12
N LEU A 9 -20.73 -26.81 -13.83
CA LEU A 9 -20.63 -27.35 -12.47
C LEU A 9 -19.22 -27.25 -11.90
N LEU A 10 -18.19 -27.57 -12.69
CA LEU A 10 -16.80 -27.47 -12.22
C LEU A 10 -16.34 -26.02 -12.05
N GLY A 11 -16.85 -25.08 -12.85
CA GLY A 11 -16.64 -23.65 -12.59
C GLY A 11 -17.20 -23.22 -11.23
N TRP A 12 -18.43 -23.63 -10.92
CA TRP A 12 -19.03 -23.40 -9.59
C TRP A 12 -18.32 -24.15 -8.47
N LEU A 13 -17.77 -25.34 -8.74
CA LEU A 13 -16.95 -26.04 -7.77
C LEU A 13 -15.69 -25.23 -7.45
N CYS A 14 -14.99 -24.70 -8.46
CA CYS A 14 -13.84 -23.82 -8.25
C CYS A 14 -14.24 -22.55 -7.47
N PHE A 15 -15.41 -21.96 -7.76
CA PHE A 15 -15.95 -20.84 -6.99
C PHE A 15 -16.07 -21.18 -5.51
N VAL A 16 -16.70 -22.31 -5.19
CA VAL A 16 -16.94 -22.74 -3.80
C VAL A 16 -15.62 -23.05 -3.10
N VAL A 17 -14.72 -23.82 -3.74
CA VAL A 17 -13.41 -24.15 -3.16
C VAL A 17 -12.63 -22.88 -2.83
N ALA A 18 -12.48 -21.96 -3.80
CA ALA A 18 -11.73 -20.73 -3.59
C ALA A 18 -12.40 -19.83 -2.54
N SER A 19 -13.72 -19.62 -2.61
CA SER A 19 -14.44 -18.78 -1.64
C SER A 19 -14.32 -19.33 -0.23
N VAL A 20 -14.46 -20.65 -0.05
CA VAL A 20 -14.32 -21.30 1.27
C VAL A 20 -12.87 -21.17 1.77
N THR A 21 -11.86 -21.39 0.93
CA THR A 21 -10.45 -21.17 1.29
C THR A 21 -10.23 -19.76 1.81
N TYR A 22 -10.66 -18.74 1.07
CA TYR A 22 -10.46 -17.35 1.46
C TYR A 22 -11.27 -16.99 2.70
N ILE A 23 -12.51 -17.47 2.85
CA ILE A 23 -13.32 -17.22 4.05
C ILE A 23 -12.74 -17.90 5.30
N LEU A 24 -12.13 -19.08 5.17
CA LEU A 24 -11.48 -19.75 6.29
C LEU A 24 -10.19 -19.08 6.75
N THR A 25 -9.59 -18.25 5.88
CA THR A 25 -8.29 -17.61 6.12
C THR A 25 -8.37 -16.08 6.23
N LEU A 26 -9.55 -15.48 6.04
CA LEU A 26 -9.72 -14.04 6.04
C LEU A 26 -9.42 -13.40 7.39
N GLU A 27 -8.92 -12.16 7.35
CA GLU A 27 -8.69 -11.39 8.57
C GLU A 27 -10.05 -11.06 9.22
N PRO A 28 -10.27 -11.36 10.51
CA PRO A 28 -11.57 -11.23 11.14
C PRO A 28 -12.05 -9.78 11.30
N SER A 29 -11.12 -8.81 11.22
CA SER A 29 -11.40 -7.38 11.33
C SER A 29 -10.61 -6.59 10.27
N VAL A 30 -10.46 -5.28 10.46
CA VAL A 30 -9.68 -4.39 9.59
C VAL A 30 -8.21 -4.84 9.51
N SER A 31 -7.65 -4.82 8.30
CA SER A 31 -6.22 -5.04 8.02
C SER A 31 -5.46 -3.70 7.94
N PHE A 32 -4.14 -3.75 7.86
CA PHE A 32 -3.30 -2.57 7.60
C PHE A 32 -3.53 -1.97 6.19
N TRP A 33 -2.84 -0.87 5.89
CA TRP A 33 -2.97 -0.11 4.64
C TRP A 33 -4.40 0.40 4.42
N ASP A 34 -4.82 0.51 3.15
CA ASP A 34 -6.07 1.18 2.72
C ASP A 34 -7.35 0.54 3.27
N CYS A 35 -7.30 -0.66 3.85
CA CYS A 35 -8.47 -1.42 4.27
C CYS A 35 -9.37 -0.63 5.23
N GLY A 36 -8.78 0.05 6.22
CA GLY A 36 -9.54 0.83 7.20
C GLY A 36 -10.27 2.03 6.59
N GLU A 37 -9.64 2.72 5.64
CA GLU A 37 -10.29 3.81 4.90
C GLU A 37 -11.41 3.27 4.01
N PHE A 38 -11.14 2.19 3.27
CA PHE A 38 -12.10 1.57 2.36
C PHE A 38 -13.34 1.04 3.08
N ILE A 39 -13.17 0.39 4.23
CA ILE A 39 -14.29 -0.06 5.07
C ILE A 39 -15.08 1.15 5.59
N SER A 40 -14.40 2.17 6.12
CA SER A 40 -15.04 3.39 6.64
C SER A 40 -15.82 4.16 5.57
N CYS A 41 -15.25 4.27 4.38
CA CYS A 41 -15.86 4.95 3.25
C CYS A 41 -17.04 4.15 2.67
N ALA A 42 -16.93 2.83 2.55
CA ALA A 42 -18.06 2.02 2.11
C ALA A 42 -19.21 2.02 3.13
N TYR A 43 -18.90 1.87 4.42
CA TYR A 43 -19.91 1.81 5.50
C TYR A 43 -20.77 3.08 5.57
N ARG A 44 -20.17 4.27 5.48
CA ARG A 44 -20.90 5.56 5.51
C ARG A 44 -21.12 6.21 4.13
N LEU A 45 -20.76 5.53 3.03
CA LEU A 45 -20.74 6.09 1.68
C LEU A 45 -19.98 7.43 1.64
N GLN A 46 -18.71 7.41 2.04
CA GLN A 46 -17.80 8.56 2.07
C GLN A 46 -16.83 8.56 0.88
N ILE A 47 -15.87 9.48 0.85
CA ILE A 47 -14.90 9.64 -0.24
C ILE A 47 -13.51 9.18 0.22
N ALA A 48 -13.07 8.05 -0.31
CA ALA A 48 -11.73 7.49 -0.11
C ALA A 48 -10.65 8.31 -0.82
N HIS A 49 -9.37 7.94 -0.69
CA HIS A 49 -8.30 8.54 -1.46
C HIS A 49 -8.51 8.35 -2.98
N GLN A 50 -7.82 9.17 -3.77
CA GLN A 50 -7.94 9.24 -5.23
C GLN A 50 -7.64 7.88 -5.90
N PRO A 51 -8.44 7.44 -6.90
CA PRO A 51 -9.53 8.16 -7.56
C PRO A 51 -10.94 7.87 -6.97
N GLY A 52 -11.06 7.33 -5.75
CA GLY A 52 -12.32 7.31 -4.99
C GLY A 52 -13.26 6.13 -5.15
N TYR A 53 -12.97 5.20 -6.05
CA TYR A 53 -13.54 3.84 -6.12
C TYR A 53 -15.06 3.73 -5.85
N PRO A 54 -15.93 4.49 -6.56
CA PRO A 54 -17.35 4.59 -6.26
C PRO A 54 -18.12 3.26 -6.33
N VAL A 55 -17.83 2.42 -7.32
CA VAL A 55 -18.49 1.10 -7.47
C VAL A 55 -18.05 0.16 -6.36
N PHE A 56 -16.77 0.21 -5.97
CA PHE A 56 -16.26 -0.52 -4.83
C PHE A 56 -16.98 -0.08 -3.54
N ALA A 57 -17.11 1.22 -3.28
CA ALA A 57 -17.78 1.73 -2.09
C ALA A 57 -19.26 1.30 -2.03
N MET A 58 -19.99 1.37 -3.15
CA MET A 58 -21.39 0.97 -3.22
C MET A 58 -21.59 -0.54 -2.99
N LEU A 59 -20.74 -1.39 -3.59
CA LEU A 59 -20.78 -2.84 -3.34
C LEU A 59 -20.35 -3.17 -1.91
N GLY A 60 -19.32 -2.51 -1.40
CA GLY A 60 -18.87 -2.62 -0.02
C GLY A 60 -19.98 -2.27 0.98
N LYS A 61 -20.77 -1.22 0.70
CA LYS A 61 -21.95 -0.88 1.50
C LYS A 61 -22.93 -2.04 1.56
N MET A 62 -23.19 -2.74 0.44
CA MET A 62 -24.08 -3.90 0.44
C MET A 62 -23.58 -5.02 1.36
N PHE A 63 -22.27 -5.31 1.33
CA PHE A 63 -21.68 -6.31 2.23
C PHE A 63 -21.69 -5.86 3.69
N SER A 64 -21.46 -4.58 3.97
CA SER A 64 -21.53 -4.05 5.35
C SER A 64 -22.92 -4.27 5.98
N LEU A 65 -24.00 -4.24 5.20
CA LEU A 65 -25.37 -4.46 5.70
C LEU A 65 -25.63 -5.91 6.15
N LEU A 66 -24.78 -6.86 5.78
CA LEU A 66 -24.85 -8.25 6.25
C LEU A 66 -24.46 -8.39 7.73
N SER A 67 -23.90 -7.33 8.34
CA SER A 67 -23.65 -7.27 9.78
C SER A 67 -24.92 -7.23 10.62
N LEU A 68 -26.08 -6.97 10.00
CA LEU A 68 -27.40 -6.89 10.66
C LEU A 68 -27.44 -5.90 11.85
N GLY A 69 -26.65 -4.83 11.77
CA GLY A 69 -26.57 -3.78 12.78
C GLY A 69 -25.52 -4.01 13.87
N ASP A 70 -24.73 -5.09 13.80
CA ASP A 70 -23.57 -5.31 14.66
C ASP A 70 -22.31 -4.74 13.98
N ASP A 71 -21.95 -3.51 14.32
CA ASP A 71 -20.85 -2.81 13.66
C ASP A 71 -19.49 -3.53 13.79
N THR A 72 -19.29 -4.34 14.84
CA THR A 72 -18.07 -5.14 15.04
C THR A 72 -17.88 -6.25 13.99
N LYS A 73 -18.93 -6.57 13.21
CA LYS A 73 -18.88 -7.56 12.12
C LYS A 73 -18.74 -6.94 10.74
N VAL A 74 -18.75 -5.61 10.62
CA VAL A 74 -18.72 -4.94 9.31
C VAL A 74 -17.45 -5.29 8.53
N ALA A 75 -16.27 -5.23 9.17
CA ALA A 75 -15.01 -5.59 8.53
C ALA A 75 -15.01 -7.05 8.04
N TYR A 76 -15.49 -8.00 8.85
CA TYR A 76 -15.61 -9.41 8.47
C TYR A 76 -16.42 -9.59 7.18
N PHE A 77 -17.62 -9.00 7.11
CA PHE A 77 -18.49 -9.15 5.93
C PHE A 77 -17.95 -8.41 4.70
N MET A 78 -17.21 -7.33 4.88
CA MET A 78 -16.51 -6.66 3.79
C MET A 78 -15.33 -7.49 3.27
N ASN A 79 -14.53 -8.08 4.16
CA ASN A 79 -13.46 -9.02 3.78
C ASN A 79 -14.06 -10.26 3.07
N MET A 80 -15.22 -10.75 3.52
CA MET A 80 -15.96 -11.81 2.83
C MET A 80 -16.40 -11.39 1.41
N GLY A 81 -16.70 -10.10 1.19
CA GLY A 81 -16.97 -9.54 -0.13
C GLY A 81 -15.78 -9.69 -1.08
N SER A 82 -14.56 -9.37 -0.61
CA SER A 82 -13.33 -9.64 -1.36
C SER A 82 -13.14 -11.13 -1.63
N ALA A 83 -13.33 -11.99 -0.64
CA ALA A 83 -13.20 -13.44 -0.77
C ALA A 83 -14.15 -14.01 -1.85
N ILE A 84 -15.41 -13.56 -1.88
CA ILE A 84 -16.41 -13.97 -2.88
C ILE A 84 -16.06 -13.44 -4.27
N ALA A 85 -15.61 -12.19 -4.39
CA ALA A 85 -15.17 -11.62 -5.67
C ALA A 85 -13.94 -12.37 -6.23
N SER A 86 -12.99 -12.74 -5.36
CA SER A 86 -11.84 -13.56 -5.71
C SER A 86 -12.27 -14.98 -6.10
N GLY A 87 -13.20 -15.60 -5.38
CA GLY A 87 -13.80 -16.87 -5.79
C GLY A 87 -14.45 -16.82 -7.18
N ALA A 88 -15.15 -15.72 -7.50
CA ALA A 88 -15.72 -15.49 -8.83
C ALA A 88 -14.63 -15.34 -9.90
N THR A 89 -13.50 -14.71 -9.58
CA THR A 89 -12.31 -14.65 -10.46
C THR A 89 -11.86 -16.06 -10.85
N ILE A 90 -11.73 -16.97 -9.89
CA ILE A 90 -11.31 -18.36 -10.13
C ILE A 90 -12.32 -19.12 -11.01
N MET A 91 -13.63 -18.88 -10.81
CA MET A 91 -14.68 -19.47 -11.66
C MET A 91 -14.57 -19.04 -13.12
N PHE A 92 -14.42 -17.73 -13.37
CA PHE A 92 -14.26 -17.21 -14.73
C PHE A 92 -12.91 -17.62 -15.34
N MET A 93 -11.88 -17.78 -14.52
CA MET A 93 -10.60 -18.33 -14.94
C MET A 93 -10.73 -19.78 -15.41
N PHE A 94 -11.43 -20.63 -14.65
CA PHE A 94 -11.72 -21.99 -15.05
C PHE A 94 -12.39 -22.01 -16.43
N TRP A 95 -13.43 -21.21 -16.65
CA TRP A 95 -14.10 -21.14 -17.96
C TRP A 95 -13.24 -20.54 -19.07
N THR A 96 -12.32 -19.63 -18.74
CA THR A 96 -11.32 -19.10 -19.68
C THR A 96 -10.40 -20.22 -20.15
N ILE A 97 -9.84 -20.99 -19.22
CA ILE A 97 -8.93 -22.11 -19.54
C ILE A 97 -9.68 -23.19 -20.31
N THR A 98 -10.90 -23.57 -19.92
CA THR A 98 -11.64 -24.61 -20.64
C THR A 98 -12.04 -24.16 -22.05
N ALA A 99 -12.31 -22.87 -22.28
CA ALA A 99 -12.55 -22.31 -23.61
C ALA A 99 -11.29 -22.40 -24.49
N LEU A 100 -10.12 -22.02 -23.96
CA LEU A 100 -8.84 -22.12 -24.66
C LEU A 100 -8.42 -23.57 -24.92
N ALA A 101 -8.52 -24.44 -23.91
CA ALA A 101 -8.25 -25.88 -24.01
C ALA A 101 -9.14 -26.55 -25.07
N LYS A 102 -10.42 -26.20 -25.13
CA LYS A 102 -11.33 -26.68 -26.17
C LYS A 102 -10.88 -26.23 -27.56
N LYS A 103 -10.50 -24.96 -27.72
CA LYS A 103 -10.00 -24.40 -28.99
C LYS A 103 -8.66 -25.02 -29.41
N LEU A 104 -7.85 -25.43 -28.44
CA LEU A 104 -6.57 -26.10 -28.65
C LEU A 104 -6.74 -27.53 -29.16
N LEU A 105 -7.66 -28.30 -28.55
CA LEU A 105 -7.88 -29.72 -28.85
C LEU A 105 -8.78 -30.00 -30.05
N LEU A 106 -9.74 -29.12 -30.34
CA LEU A 106 -10.69 -29.33 -31.43
C LEU A 106 -10.25 -28.61 -32.71
N ASN A 107 -10.39 -29.28 -33.85
CA ASN A 107 -10.06 -28.72 -35.15
C ASN A 107 -11.22 -27.89 -35.70
N LYS A 108 -12.46 -28.30 -35.40
CA LYS A 108 -13.68 -27.57 -35.75
C LYS A 108 -14.48 -27.22 -34.49
N ARG A 109 -15.20 -26.10 -34.52
CA ARG A 109 -15.94 -25.60 -33.35
C ARG A 109 -17.15 -26.47 -32.97
N ASP A 110 -17.77 -27.05 -33.98
CA ASP A 110 -18.93 -27.94 -33.86
C ASP A 110 -18.53 -29.41 -33.64
N GLU A 111 -17.23 -29.69 -33.52
CA GLU A 111 -16.72 -31.03 -33.26
C GLU A 111 -17.23 -31.55 -31.91
N VAL A 112 -17.71 -32.80 -31.92
CA VAL A 112 -18.21 -33.45 -30.70
C VAL A 112 -17.04 -33.68 -29.75
N VAL A 113 -17.16 -33.18 -28.53
CA VAL A 113 -16.15 -33.39 -27.49
C VAL A 113 -16.16 -34.86 -27.07
N THR A 114 -15.12 -35.60 -27.44
CA THR A 114 -14.91 -36.98 -27.00
C THR A 114 -14.74 -37.05 -25.47
N GLN A 115 -14.97 -38.21 -24.87
CA GLN A 115 -14.78 -38.39 -23.42
C GLN A 115 -13.35 -38.07 -22.96
N SER A 116 -12.33 -38.49 -23.71
CA SER A 116 -10.93 -38.19 -23.36
C SER A 116 -10.63 -36.68 -23.45
N ASN A 117 -11.15 -35.98 -24.47
CA ASN A 117 -10.99 -34.53 -24.58
C ASN A 117 -11.78 -33.79 -23.51
N LEU A 118 -12.96 -34.29 -23.10
CA LEU A 118 -13.71 -33.74 -21.98
C LEU A 118 -12.86 -33.77 -20.70
N PHE A 119 -12.24 -34.91 -20.36
CA PHE A 119 -11.36 -35.01 -19.19
C PHE A 119 -10.17 -34.06 -19.27
N LEU A 120 -9.52 -33.95 -20.44
CA LEU A 120 -8.41 -33.00 -20.62
C LEU A 120 -8.82 -31.55 -20.46
N ILE A 121 -9.94 -31.14 -21.05
CA ILE A 121 -10.43 -29.76 -20.97
C ILE A 121 -10.76 -29.41 -19.52
N MET A 122 -11.49 -30.29 -18.82
CA MET A 122 -11.84 -30.07 -17.42
C MET A 122 -10.60 -30.10 -16.51
N GLY A 123 -9.68 -31.03 -16.74
CA GLY A 123 -8.44 -31.14 -16.00
C GLY A 123 -7.53 -29.92 -16.15
N ALA A 124 -7.38 -29.41 -17.38
CA ALA A 124 -6.67 -28.17 -17.64
C ALA A 124 -7.30 -26.99 -16.88
N GLY A 125 -8.63 -26.87 -16.92
CA GLY A 125 -9.37 -25.85 -16.19
C GLY A 125 -9.15 -25.93 -14.67
N LEU A 126 -9.30 -27.13 -14.09
CA LEU A 126 -9.14 -27.34 -12.65
C LEU A 126 -7.72 -27.02 -12.19
N VAL A 127 -6.70 -27.53 -12.89
CA VAL A 127 -5.29 -27.33 -12.52
C VAL A 127 -4.91 -25.86 -12.60
N GLY A 128 -5.20 -25.18 -13.71
CA GLY A 128 -4.80 -23.77 -13.86
C GLY A 128 -5.57 -22.85 -12.91
N ALA A 129 -6.88 -23.03 -12.76
CA ALA A 129 -7.69 -22.17 -11.90
C ALA A 129 -7.35 -22.35 -10.42
N LEU A 130 -7.21 -23.60 -9.94
CA LEU A 130 -6.85 -23.85 -8.54
C LEU A 130 -5.38 -23.53 -8.26
N ALA A 131 -4.47 -23.58 -9.24
CA ALA A 131 -3.09 -23.11 -9.02
C ALA A 131 -3.10 -21.61 -8.73
N PHE A 132 -3.87 -20.83 -9.48
CA PHE A 132 -4.04 -19.40 -9.22
C PHE A 132 -4.79 -19.10 -7.91
N THR A 133 -5.68 -19.99 -7.46
CA THR A 133 -6.32 -19.85 -6.13
C THR A 133 -5.29 -19.72 -5.01
N PHE A 134 -4.18 -20.43 -5.12
CA PHE A 134 -3.16 -20.54 -4.09
C PHE A 134 -1.86 -19.80 -4.45
N THR A 135 -1.89 -18.85 -5.39
CA THR A 135 -0.74 -17.94 -5.61
C THR A 135 -0.73 -16.88 -4.52
N ASP A 136 0.43 -16.71 -3.88
CA ASP A 136 0.71 -15.77 -2.78
C ASP A 136 0.04 -14.40 -2.93
N THR A 137 0.45 -13.61 -3.93
CA THR A 137 -0.03 -12.24 -4.12
C THR A 137 -1.56 -12.15 -4.30
N PHE A 138 -2.16 -13.12 -5.00
CA PHE A 138 -3.62 -13.14 -5.20
C PHE A 138 -4.36 -13.51 -3.92
N TRP A 139 -3.86 -14.49 -3.17
CA TRP A 139 -4.46 -14.93 -1.92
C TRP A 139 -4.38 -13.83 -0.86
N PHE A 140 -3.25 -13.14 -0.71
CA PHE A 140 -3.10 -11.98 0.18
C PHE A 140 -4.22 -10.95 -0.04
N SER A 141 -4.50 -10.60 -1.30
CA SER A 141 -5.56 -9.63 -1.65
C SER A 141 -6.98 -10.19 -1.50
N ALA A 142 -7.16 -11.51 -1.46
CA ALA A 142 -8.47 -12.16 -1.38
C ALA A 142 -9.03 -12.21 0.04
N VAL A 143 -8.18 -12.00 1.06
CA VAL A 143 -8.51 -12.13 2.49
C VAL A 143 -8.74 -10.81 3.21
N GLU A 144 -8.67 -9.68 2.50
CA GLU A 144 -8.81 -8.32 3.06
C GLU A 144 -9.65 -7.40 2.14
N THR A 145 -10.21 -6.34 2.70
CA THR A 145 -11.06 -5.38 1.98
C THR A 145 -10.21 -4.42 1.14
N ILE A 146 -9.91 -4.82 -0.10
CA ILE A 146 -9.09 -4.04 -1.04
C ILE A 146 -9.67 -4.10 -2.46
N VAL A 147 -9.41 -3.07 -3.27
CA VAL A 147 -9.97 -2.91 -4.64
C VAL A 147 -9.51 -4.01 -5.62
N PHE A 148 -8.41 -4.70 -5.34
CA PHE A 148 -7.79 -5.66 -6.25
C PHE A 148 -8.60 -6.94 -6.44
N ALA A 149 -9.39 -7.37 -5.45
CA ALA A 149 -10.28 -8.53 -5.57
C ALA A 149 -11.36 -8.31 -6.65
N LEU A 150 -12.07 -7.18 -6.58
CA LEU A 150 -13.08 -6.81 -7.57
C LEU A 150 -12.47 -6.46 -8.94
N SER A 151 -11.27 -5.86 -8.97
CA SER A 151 -10.52 -5.60 -10.21
C SER A 151 -10.15 -6.89 -10.94
N SER A 152 -9.69 -7.90 -10.21
CA SER A 152 -9.36 -9.23 -10.76
C SER A 152 -10.61 -9.93 -11.31
N MET A 153 -11.74 -9.82 -10.61
CA MET A 153 -13.02 -10.34 -11.08
C MET A 153 -13.44 -9.69 -12.40
N CYS A 154 -13.34 -8.36 -12.52
CA CYS A 154 -13.64 -7.63 -13.75
C CYS A 154 -12.75 -8.09 -14.91
N THR A 155 -11.45 -8.25 -14.66
CA THR A 155 -10.47 -8.76 -15.63
C THR A 155 -10.83 -10.16 -16.11
N ALA A 156 -11.16 -11.07 -15.20
CA ALA A 156 -11.55 -12.44 -15.54
C ALA A 156 -12.88 -12.49 -16.32
N ILE A 157 -13.89 -11.70 -15.93
CA ILE A 157 -15.17 -11.58 -16.64
C ILE A 157 -14.96 -11.08 -18.06
N VAL A 158 -14.19 -10.01 -18.25
CA VAL A 158 -13.97 -9.40 -19.56
C VAL A 158 -13.20 -10.35 -20.48
N PHE A 159 -12.14 -10.98 -19.98
CA PHE A 159 -11.35 -11.91 -20.78
C PHE A 159 -12.13 -13.20 -21.11
N TRP A 160 -12.92 -13.72 -20.17
CA TRP A 160 -13.87 -14.80 -20.45
C TRP A 160 -14.92 -14.38 -21.49
N ALA A 161 -15.48 -13.17 -21.38
CA ALA A 161 -16.52 -12.67 -22.27
C ALA A 161 -16.03 -12.50 -23.71
N ILE A 162 -14.76 -12.14 -23.94
CA ILE A 162 -14.22 -12.06 -25.30
C ILE A 162 -14.03 -13.46 -25.91
N LEU A 163 -13.68 -14.46 -25.13
CA LEU A 163 -13.63 -15.85 -25.59
C LEU A 163 -15.03 -16.41 -25.83
N LYS A 164 -16.00 -15.99 -25.02
CA LYS A 164 -17.42 -16.29 -25.24
C LYS A 164 -17.93 -15.66 -26.53
N TRP A 165 -17.59 -14.40 -26.80
CA TRP A 165 -17.84 -13.75 -28.08
C TRP A 165 -17.16 -14.51 -29.22
N ASP A 166 -15.87 -14.85 -29.08
CA ASP A 166 -15.11 -15.56 -30.10
C ASP A 166 -15.87 -16.83 -30.51
N ALA A 167 -16.27 -17.66 -29.53
CA ALA A 167 -17.01 -18.90 -29.76
C ALA A 167 -18.34 -18.72 -30.49
N HIS A 168 -19.03 -17.61 -30.30
CA HIS A 168 -20.37 -17.33 -30.84
C HIS A 168 -20.40 -16.25 -31.94
N ALA A 169 -19.25 -15.77 -32.43
CA ALA A 169 -19.18 -14.56 -33.27
C ALA A 169 -19.95 -14.63 -34.60
N ASP A 170 -20.30 -15.82 -35.08
CA ASP A 170 -21.07 -16.02 -36.32
C ASP A 170 -22.59 -16.07 -36.06
N GLU A 171 -23.02 -16.14 -34.81
CA GLU A 171 -24.42 -16.16 -34.43
C GLU A 171 -25.03 -14.73 -34.50
N PRO A 172 -26.33 -14.61 -34.82
CA PRO A 172 -27.03 -13.32 -34.73
C PRO A 172 -26.92 -12.71 -33.34
N ARG A 173 -26.67 -11.40 -33.28
CA ARG A 173 -26.54 -10.61 -32.02
C ARG A 173 -25.37 -11.02 -31.12
N SER A 174 -24.37 -11.73 -31.64
CA SER A 174 -23.17 -12.12 -30.89
C SER A 174 -22.36 -10.92 -30.36
N ASP A 175 -22.32 -9.81 -31.10
CA ASP A 175 -21.60 -8.59 -30.71
C ASP A 175 -22.13 -7.92 -29.43
N LYS A 176 -23.27 -8.36 -28.87
CA LYS A 176 -23.72 -7.95 -27.52
C LYS A 176 -22.68 -8.22 -26.43
N TRP A 177 -21.83 -9.23 -26.62
CA TRP A 177 -20.72 -9.52 -25.71
C TRP A 177 -19.64 -8.42 -25.73
N LEU A 178 -19.41 -7.78 -26.87
CA LEU A 178 -18.48 -6.64 -26.98
C LEU A 178 -19.04 -5.42 -26.26
N VAL A 179 -20.35 -5.18 -26.35
CA VAL A 179 -21.05 -4.14 -25.59
C VAL A 179 -21.02 -4.43 -24.08
N PHE A 180 -21.22 -5.70 -23.69
CA PHE A 180 -21.08 -6.12 -22.30
C PHE A 180 -19.65 -5.92 -21.77
N ILE A 181 -18.63 -6.25 -22.55
CA ILE A 181 -17.22 -5.96 -22.20
C ILE A 181 -17.03 -4.45 -21.99
N ALA A 182 -17.53 -3.63 -22.91
CA ALA A 182 -17.43 -2.17 -22.80
C ALA A 182 -18.10 -1.62 -21.54
N TYR A 183 -19.26 -2.18 -21.16
CA TYR A 183 -19.94 -1.86 -19.91
C TYR A 183 -19.11 -2.20 -18.67
N VAL A 184 -18.58 -3.44 -18.61
CA VAL A 184 -17.73 -3.89 -17.49
C VAL A 184 -16.43 -3.08 -17.43
N MET A 185 -15.85 -2.68 -18.56
CA MET A 185 -14.72 -1.76 -18.60
C MET A 185 -15.08 -0.40 -17.99
N GLY A 186 -16.23 0.17 -18.33
CA GLY A 186 -16.73 1.42 -17.74
C GLY A 186 -16.92 1.31 -16.22
N LEU A 187 -17.58 0.24 -15.75
CA LEU A 187 -17.76 -0.02 -14.31
C LEU A 187 -16.42 -0.21 -13.59
N SER A 188 -15.49 -0.92 -14.23
CA SER A 188 -14.18 -1.19 -13.65
C SER A 188 -13.39 0.10 -13.40
N ILE A 189 -13.56 1.17 -14.17
CA ILE A 189 -12.91 2.45 -13.86
C ILE A 189 -13.32 2.93 -12.45
N GLY A 190 -14.56 2.67 -12.04
CA GLY A 190 -15.08 2.95 -10.69
C GLY A 190 -14.66 1.96 -9.60
N ILE A 191 -13.82 0.96 -9.95
CA ILE A 191 -13.24 -0.02 -9.03
C ILE A 191 -11.71 0.09 -9.05
N HIS A 192 -11.09 -0.07 -10.22
CA HIS A 192 -9.66 0.08 -10.46
C HIS A 192 -9.32 0.10 -11.97
N LEU A 193 -8.23 0.77 -12.35
CA LEU A 193 -7.85 0.99 -13.76
C LEU A 193 -7.22 -0.23 -14.46
N LEU A 194 -6.78 -1.24 -13.72
CA LEU A 194 -6.00 -2.38 -14.25
C LEU A 194 -6.73 -3.16 -15.36
N ASN A 195 -8.06 -3.27 -15.29
CA ASN A 195 -8.83 -3.99 -16.30
C ASN A 195 -8.69 -3.38 -17.71
N LEU A 196 -8.38 -2.09 -17.83
CA LEU A 196 -8.15 -1.44 -19.14
C LEU A 196 -6.99 -2.08 -19.90
N LEU A 197 -6.01 -2.66 -19.18
CA LEU A 197 -4.83 -3.30 -19.76
C LEU A 197 -5.18 -4.58 -20.54
N THR A 198 -6.41 -5.08 -20.45
CA THR A 198 -6.91 -6.21 -21.26
C THR A 198 -7.24 -5.81 -22.70
N ILE A 199 -7.46 -4.50 -22.98
CA ILE A 199 -7.92 -3.98 -24.28
C ILE A 199 -7.04 -4.45 -25.45
N PRO A 200 -5.69 -4.36 -25.41
CA PRO A 200 -4.85 -4.82 -26.52
C PRO A 200 -5.01 -6.31 -26.83
N ALA A 201 -5.15 -7.16 -25.80
CA ALA A 201 -5.37 -8.60 -26.00
C ALA A 201 -6.75 -8.88 -26.61
N ILE A 202 -7.79 -8.19 -26.15
CA ILE A 202 -9.18 -8.29 -26.68
C ILE A 202 -9.24 -7.86 -28.14
N ALA A 203 -8.58 -6.76 -28.50
CA ALA A 203 -8.49 -6.28 -29.88
C ALA A 203 -7.86 -7.34 -30.79
N MET A 204 -6.85 -8.07 -30.31
CA MET A 204 -6.24 -9.16 -31.06
C MET A 204 -7.15 -10.39 -31.21
N VAL A 205 -7.97 -10.73 -30.21
CA VAL A 205 -9.01 -11.77 -30.36
C VAL A 205 -10.00 -11.38 -31.44
N TYR A 206 -10.49 -10.12 -31.40
CA TYR A 206 -11.40 -9.60 -32.43
C TYR A 206 -10.77 -9.67 -33.83
N PHE A 207 -9.53 -9.20 -33.98
CA PHE A 207 -8.80 -9.21 -35.24
C PHE A 207 -8.63 -10.62 -35.78
N PHE A 208 -8.13 -11.57 -34.97
CA PHE A 208 -7.94 -12.95 -35.42
C PHE A 208 -9.25 -13.67 -35.75
N ARG A 209 -10.38 -13.23 -35.18
CA ARG A 209 -11.68 -13.81 -35.43
C ARG A 209 -12.36 -13.25 -36.69
N ARG A 210 -12.30 -11.94 -36.91
CA ARG A 210 -13.04 -11.27 -38.01
C ARG A 210 -12.19 -11.00 -39.26
N SER A 211 -10.87 -10.94 -39.15
CA SER A 211 -10.00 -10.63 -40.29
C SER A 211 -9.85 -11.80 -41.24
N LYS A 212 -10.08 -11.56 -42.54
CA LYS A 212 -9.84 -12.54 -43.61
C LYS A 212 -8.36 -12.62 -44.01
N ASN A 213 -7.60 -11.54 -43.85
CA ASN A 213 -6.20 -11.41 -44.28
C ASN A 213 -5.28 -11.24 -43.06
N ILE A 214 -4.89 -12.36 -42.45
CA ILE A 214 -4.04 -12.37 -41.26
C ILE A 214 -2.56 -12.43 -41.69
N THR A 215 -1.90 -11.26 -41.68
CA THR A 215 -0.46 -11.10 -41.91
C THR A 215 0.19 -10.43 -40.70
N VAL A 216 1.53 -10.51 -40.58
CA VAL A 216 2.28 -9.82 -39.50
C VAL A 216 2.02 -8.31 -39.53
N LYS A 217 2.07 -7.69 -40.72
CA LYS A 217 1.79 -6.27 -40.91
C LYS A 217 0.39 -5.88 -40.40
N ASN A 218 -0.65 -6.61 -40.79
CA ASN A 218 -2.03 -6.33 -40.36
C ASN A 218 -2.21 -6.61 -38.86
N GLY A 219 -1.50 -7.60 -38.31
CA GLY A 219 -1.46 -7.88 -36.88
C GLY A 219 -0.85 -6.74 -36.07
N ILE A 220 0.25 -6.14 -36.53
CA ILE A 220 0.88 -4.97 -35.89
C ILE A 220 -0.10 -3.79 -35.91
N TRP A 221 -0.76 -3.51 -37.03
CA TRP A 221 -1.77 -2.43 -37.08
C TRP A 221 -2.96 -2.68 -36.16
N ALA A 222 -3.45 -3.93 -36.06
CA ALA A 222 -4.51 -4.28 -35.12
C ALA A 222 -4.08 -4.10 -33.65
N PHE A 223 -2.83 -4.47 -33.34
CA PHE A 223 -2.25 -4.26 -32.02
C PHE A 223 -2.14 -2.76 -31.69
N LEU A 224 -1.59 -1.95 -32.59
CA LEU A 224 -1.48 -0.50 -32.42
C LEU A 224 -2.86 0.16 -32.28
N ALA A 225 -3.88 -0.33 -33.02
CA ALA A 225 -5.25 0.11 -32.83
C ALA A 225 -5.78 -0.24 -31.43
N GLY A 226 -5.47 -1.43 -30.89
CA GLY A 226 -5.78 -1.80 -29.52
C GLY A 226 -5.13 -0.88 -28.47
N VAL A 227 -3.84 -0.55 -28.66
CA VAL A 227 -3.12 0.42 -27.79
C VAL A 227 -3.73 1.82 -27.92
N ALA A 228 -4.12 2.23 -29.12
CA ALA A 228 -4.81 3.51 -29.32
C ALA A 228 -6.17 3.54 -28.62
N ILE A 229 -6.96 2.45 -28.66
CA ILE A 229 -8.23 2.35 -27.92
C ILE A 229 -7.97 2.45 -26.41
N LEU A 230 -6.95 1.76 -25.89
CA LEU A 230 -6.54 1.90 -24.49
C LEU A 230 -6.24 3.36 -24.15
N GLY A 231 -5.43 4.06 -24.96
CA GLY A 231 -5.13 5.48 -24.77
C GLY A 231 -6.37 6.39 -24.83
N ILE A 232 -7.30 6.12 -25.75
CA ILE A 232 -8.57 6.87 -25.87
C ILE A 232 -9.43 6.67 -24.63
N VAL A 233 -9.54 5.46 -24.10
CA VAL A 233 -10.33 5.20 -22.87
C VAL A 233 -9.63 5.83 -21.65
N GLN A 234 -8.33 5.61 -21.52
CA GLN A 234 -7.51 6.06 -20.38
C GLN A 234 -7.41 7.58 -20.27
N TYR A 235 -7.11 8.28 -21.37
CA TYR A 235 -6.88 9.72 -21.36
C TYR A 235 -8.08 10.49 -21.91
N GLY A 236 -8.69 10.01 -23.00
CA GLY A 236 -9.83 10.66 -23.63
C GLY A 236 -11.10 10.59 -22.77
N ILE A 237 -11.61 9.38 -22.55
CA ILE A 237 -12.86 9.17 -21.83
C ILE A 237 -12.71 9.52 -20.34
N ARG A 238 -11.72 8.97 -19.64
CA ARG A 238 -11.56 9.23 -18.20
C ARG A 238 -11.06 10.64 -17.90
N GLY A 239 -9.98 11.08 -18.57
CA GLY A 239 -9.31 12.35 -18.26
C GLY A 239 -9.99 13.56 -18.91
N TYR A 240 -10.02 13.58 -20.25
CA TYR A 240 -10.45 14.75 -21.01
C TYR A 240 -11.94 15.03 -20.93
N THR A 241 -12.81 14.04 -20.72
CA THR A 241 -14.24 14.30 -20.45
C THR A 241 -14.40 15.22 -19.26
N VAL A 242 -13.73 14.93 -18.14
CA VAL A 242 -13.85 15.73 -16.91
C VAL A 242 -13.14 17.07 -17.07
N LYS A 243 -11.99 17.10 -17.77
CA LYS A 243 -11.31 18.35 -18.13
C LYS A 243 -12.25 19.27 -18.91
N PHE A 244 -12.83 18.78 -20.00
CA PHE A 244 -13.74 19.60 -20.81
C PHE A 244 -14.98 20.00 -20.04
N ALA A 245 -15.56 19.12 -19.21
CA ALA A 245 -16.64 19.50 -18.31
C ALA A 245 -16.25 20.69 -17.41
N ALA A 246 -15.04 20.69 -16.86
CA ALA A 246 -14.52 21.80 -16.04
C ALA A 246 -14.36 23.11 -16.82
N TYR A 247 -13.84 23.06 -18.05
CA TYR A 247 -13.68 24.26 -18.88
C TYR A 247 -15.02 24.79 -19.44
N PHE A 248 -15.99 23.91 -19.72
CA PHE A 248 -17.35 24.33 -20.01
C PHE A 248 -17.98 25.00 -18.80
N ASP A 249 -17.78 24.44 -17.60
CA ASP A 249 -18.27 25.06 -16.37
C ASP A 249 -17.63 26.43 -16.11
N LEU A 250 -16.31 26.55 -16.33
CA LEU A 250 -15.60 27.82 -16.26
C LEU A 250 -16.22 28.87 -17.20
N PHE A 251 -16.50 28.51 -18.45
CA PHE A 251 -17.12 29.44 -19.40
C PHE A 251 -18.52 29.86 -18.95
N PHE A 252 -19.36 28.92 -18.52
CA PHE A 252 -20.74 29.22 -18.10
C PHE A 252 -20.77 30.08 -16.84
N VAL A 253 -19.91 29.80 -15.86
CA VAL A 253 -19.84 30.55 -14.61
C VAL A 253 -19.21 31.91 -14.83
N ASN A 254 -17.97 31.96 -15.34
CA ASN A 254 -17.21 33.20 -15.38
C ASN A 254 -17.59 34.12 -16.55
N SER A 255 -18.08 33.57 -17.68
CA SER A 255 -18.45 34.39 -18.86
C SER A 255 -19.95 34.61 -19.00
N LEU A 256 -20.80 33.63 -18.65
CA LEU A 256 -22.26 33.76 -18.77
C LEU A 256 -22.95 34.12 -17.44
N GLY A 257 -22.24 34.12 -16.31
CA GLY A 257 -22.78 34.47 -15.00
C GLY A 257 -23.74 33.42 -14.41
N LEU A 258 -23.66 32.17 -14.86
CA LEU A 258 -24.50 31.07 -14.37
C LEU A 258 -23.90 30.41 -13.11
N GLY A 259 -24.68 29.56 -12.44
CA GLY A 259 -24.23 28.83 -11.25
C GLY A 259 -23.22 27.72 -11.57
N PHE A 260 -22.39 27.37 -10.57
CA PHE A 260 -21.45 26.24 -10.64
C PHE A 260 -22.15 24.94 -11.04
N GLY A 261 -21.50 24.13 -11.87
CA GLY A 261 -21.99 22.85 -12.39
C GLY A 261 -22.87 22.95 -13.64
N THR A 262 -23.39 24.14 -14.00
CA THR A 262 -24.30 24.28 -15.15
C THR A 262 -23.63 23.98 -16.49
N GLY A 263 -22.39 24.44 -16.69
CA GLY A 263 -21.64 24.18 -17.92
C GLY A 263 -21.19 22.72 -17.99
N ALA A 264 -20.81 22.12 -16.86
CA ALA A 264 -20.49 20.70 -16.78
C ALA A 264 -21.69 19.82 -17.17
N ILE A 265 -22.89 20.10 -16.65
CA ILE A 265 -24.13 19.38 -17.00
C ILE A 265 -24.45 19.55 -18.49
N PHE A 266 -24.34 20.77 -19.02
CA PHE A 266 -24.55 21.03 -20.44
C PHE A 266 -23.61 20.19 -21.32
N PHE A 267 -22.32 20.13 -20.97
CA PHE A 267 -21.35 19.34 -21.69
C PHE A 267 -21.67 17.83 -21.67
N ILE A 268 -22.11 17.30 -20.52
CA ILE A 268 -22.54 15.90 -20.41
C ILE A 268 -23.76 15.63 -21.30
N LEU A 269 -24.77 16.52 -21.29
CA LEU A 269 -25.94 16.40 -22.16
C LEU A 269 -25.56 16.48 -23.65
N LEU A 270 -24.57 17.30 -24.01
CA LEU A 270 -24.03 17.37 -25.36
C LEU A 270 -23.40 16.05 -25.79
N ILE A 271 -22.60 15.40 -24.93
CA ILE A 271 -22.03 14.07 -25.20
C ILE A 271 -23.15 13.04 -25.41
N VAL A 272 -24.14 13.01 -24.50
CA VAL A 272 -25.28 12.08 -24.60
C VAL A 272 -26.05 12.31 -25.89
N GLY A 273 -26.36 13.56 -26.23
CA GLY A 273 -27.03 13.94 -27.47
C GLY A 273 -26.25 13.53 -28.72
N ALA A 274 -24.93 13.75 -28.73
CA ALA A 274 -24.05 13.36 -29.82
C ALA A 274 -23.98 11.84 -30.01
N LEU A 275 -23.90 11.07 -28.91
CA LEU A 275 -23.92 9.62 -28.94
C LEU A 275 -25.26 9.08 -29.45
N VAL A 276 -26.39 9.59 -28.94
CA VAL A 276 -27.72 9.19 -29.38
C VAL A 276 -27.92 9.49 -30.86
N TRP A 277 -27.59 10.71 -31.30
CA TRP A 277 -27.65 11.09 -32.71
C TRP A 277 -26.75 10.20 -33.58
N GLY A 278 -25.51 9.96 -33.17
CA GLY A 278 -24.57 9.09 -33.88
C GLY A 278 -25.07 7.64 -33.99
N ILE A 279 -25.67 7.11 -32.93
CA ILE A 279 -26.26 5.76 -32.92
C ILE A 279 -27.43 5.71 -33.91
N ILE A 280 -28.35 6.67 -33.86
CA ILE A 280 -29.48 6.75 -34.81
C ILE A 280 -28.97 6.88 -36.25
N TYR A 281 -27.99 7.74 -36.50
CA TYR A 281 -27.35 7.92 -37.80
C TYR A 281 -26.74 6.60 -38.31
N SER A 282 -25.97 5.92 -37.47
CA SER A 282 -25.32 4.66 -37.84
C SER A 282 -26.32 3.54 -38.17
N ILE A 283 -27.48 3.51 -37.50
CA ILE A 283 -28.59 2.59 -37.81
C ILE A 283 -29.22 2.96 -39.16
N ARG A 284 -29.61 4.22 -39.35
CA ARG A 284 -30.28 4.69 -40.58
C ARG A 284 -29.42 4.49 -41.84
N HIS A 285 -28.10 4.67 -41.72
CA HIS A 285 -27.15 4.48 -42.83
C HIS A 285 -26.48 3.09 -42.85
N GLN A 286 -26.97 2.14 -42.06
CA GLN A 286 -26.48 0.75 -42.01
C GLN A 286 -24.96 0.61 -41.74
N LYS A 287 -24.36 1.54 -41.01
CA LYS A 287 -22.93 1.56 -40.67
C LYS A 287 -22.66 0.69 -39.43
N ARG A 288 -22.61 -0.64 -39.62
CA ARG A 288 -22.50 -1.63 -38.53
C ARG A 288 -21.31 -1.41 -37.57
N VAL A 289 -20.11 -1.19 -38.10
CA VAL A 289 -18.90 -1.00 -37.27
C VAL A 289 -18.99 0.29 -36.45
N LEU A 290 -19.47 1.38 -37.07
CA LEU A 290 -19.70 2.65 -36.37
C LEU A 290 -20.75 2.48 -35.27
N ASN A 291 -21.86 1.78 -35.55
CA ASN A 291 -22.89 1.51 -34.56
C ASN A 291 -22.33 0.76 -33.35
N LEU A 292 -21.57 -0.31 -33.58
CA LEU A 292 -20.94 -1.07 -32.50
C LEU A 292 -19.95 -0.21 -31.70
N ALA A 293 -19.11 0.58 -32.36
CA ALA A 293 -18.18 1.47 -31.69
C ALA A 293 -18.90 2.48 -30.79
N LEU A 294 -19.95 3.13 -31.30
CA LEU A 294 -20.75 4.09 -30.54
C LEU A 294 -21.52 3.44 -29.37
N LEU A 295 -22.04 2.22 -29.55
CA LEU A 295 -22.67 1.46 -28.47
C LEU A 295 -21.64 1.11 -27.38
N CYS A 296 -20.45 0.63 -27.75
CA CYS A 296 -19.39 0.37 -26.77
C CYS A 296 -19.00 1.64 -26.03
N THR A 297 -18.80 2.76 -26.72
CA THR A 297 -18.51 4.06 -26.09
C THR A 297 -19.62 4.50 -25.13
N ALA A 298 -20.89 4.37 -25.54
CA ALA A 298 -22.03 4.70 -24.68
C ALA A 298 -22.08 3.84 -23.41
N PHE A 299 -21.80 2.54 -23.51
CA PHE A 299 -21.80 1.65 -22.35
C PHE A 299 -20.56 1.84 -21.45
N ILE A 300 -19.41 2.27 -21.99
CA ILE A 300 -18.28 2.72 -21.18
C ILE A 300 -18.70 3.95 -20.36
N TYR A 301 -19.30 4.97 -20.99
CA TYR A 301 -19.81 6.14 -20.27
C TYR A 301 -20.89 5.78 -19.26
N PHE A 302 -21.76 4.81 -19.57
CA PHE A 302 -22.79 4.35 -18.65
C PHE A 302 -22.18 3.74 -17.38
N GLY A 303 -21.17 2.88 -17.50
CA GLY A 303 -20.43 2.36 -16.34
C GLY A 303 -19.62 3.44 -15.61
N TYR A 304 -18.98 4.33 -16.36
CA TYR A 304 -18.20 5.46 -15.84
C TYR A 304 -19.08 6.50 -15.12
N GLY A 305 -20.39 6.55 -15.42
CA GLY A 305 -21.37 7.38 -14.74
C GLY A 305 -21.48 7.13 -13.22
N SER A 306 -20.99 5.98 -12.74
CA SER A 306 -20.84 5.70 -11.30
C SER A 306 -20.02 6.77 -10.56
N PHE A 307 -19.10 7.48 -11.24
CA PHE A 307 -18.33 8.58 -10.67
C PHE A 307 -19.16 9.81 -10.29
N ALA A 308 -20.42 9.93 -10.75
CA ALA A 308 -21.33 10.96 -10.23
C ALA A 308 -21.50 10.85 -8.71
N TYR A 309 -21.31 9.65 -8.12
CA TYR A 309 -21.23 9.44 -6.68
C TYR A 309 -20.26 10.42 -5.99
N ILE A 310 -19.08 10.66 -6.57
CA ILE A 310 -18.00 11.42 -5.95
C ILE A 310 -18.40 12.88 -5.68
N PRO A 311 -18.75 13.71 -6.69
CA PRO A 311 -19.14 15.10 -6.45
C PRO A 311 -20.44 15.22 -5.65
N ILE A 312 -21.39 14.29 -5.78
CA ILE A 312 -22.63 14.27 -5.00
C ILE A 312 -22.31 14.11 -3.51
N ARG A 313 -21.49 13.11 -3.16
CA ARG A 313 -21.12 12.84 -1.77
C ARG A 313 -20.15 13.88 -1.23
N ALA A 314 -19.20 14.36 -2.03
CA ALA A 314 -18.30 15.45 -1.63
C ALA A 314 -19.08 16.74 -1.28
N THR A 315 -20.15 17.06 -2.02
CA THR A 315 -21.05 18.19 -1.73
C THR A 315 -21.87 17.97 -0.45
N ALA A 316 -22.25 16.73 -0.14
CA ALA A 316 -22.90 16.38 1.12
C ALA A 316 -21.95 16.45 2.33
N ASP A 317 -20.65 16.60 2.08
CA ASP A 317 -19.59 16.86 3.06
C ASP A 317 -19.49 15.85 4.22
N PRO A 318 -19.27 14.56 3.93
CA PRO A 318 -19.05 13.52 4.94
C PRO A 318 -17.76 13.76 5.76
N HIS A 319 -17.58 13.00 6.85
CA HIS A 319 -16.38 13.10 7.69
C HIS A 319 -15.09 12.71 6.96
N LEU A 320 -15.14 11.67 6.12
CA LEU A 320 -14.04 11.32 5.22
C LEU A 320 -14.36 11.86 3.83
N ASN A 321 -13.71 12.96 3.46
CA ASN A 321 -13.98 13.70 2.23
C ASN A 321 -12.67 14.07 1.52
N ASN A 322 -11.86 13.05 1.21
CA ASN A 322 -10.52 13.24 0.69
C ASN A 322 -10.50 14.16 -0.53
N SER A 323 -9.71 15.24 -0.44
CA SER A 323 -9.55 16.28 -1.47
C SER A 323 -10.83 17.03 -1.88
N HIS A 324 -11.96 16.80 -1.20
CA HIS A 324 -13.22 17.50 -1.38
C HIS A 324 -13.59 17.78 -2.87
N PRO A 325 -13.76 16.75 -3.72
CA PRO A 325 -14.01 16.89 -5.16
C PRO A 325 -15.46 17.30 -5.48
N ASP A 326 -15.92 18.45 -4.96
CA ASP A 326 -17.29 18.97 -5.03
C ASP A 326 -17.60 19.75 -6.33
N ASN A 327 -16.62 19.96 -7.20
CA ASN A 327 -16.78 20.70 -8.46
C ASN A 327 -15.90 20.13 -9.57
N ALA A 328 -16.09 20.59 -10.81
CA ALA A 328 -15.48 19.96 -11.97
C ALA A 328 -13.93 20.03 -11.99
N PHE A 329 -13.31 21.11 -11.48
CA PHE A 329 -11.85 21.21 -11.41
C PHE A 329 -11.26 20.34 -10.31
N THR A 330 -11.84 20.35 -9.11
CA THR A 330 -11.39 19.49 -8.01
C THR A 330 -11.61 18.01 -8.34
N LEU A 331 -12.72 17.67 -9.01
CA LEU A 331 -12.95 16.32 -9.54
C LEU A 331 -11.92 15.94 -10.62
N TYR A 332 -11.56 16.84 -11.53
CA TYR A 332 -10.51 16.59 -12.52
C TYR A 332 -9.16 16.30 -11.86
N GLY A 333 -8.75 17.12 -10.88
CA GLY A 333 -7.52 16.90 -10.12
C GLY A 333 -7.54 15.58 -9.35
N TYR A 334 -8.67 15.29 -8.71
CA TYR A 334 -8.92 14.06 -7.96
C TYR A 334 -8.78 12.79 -8.83
N LEU A 335 -9.45 12.74 -9.99
CA LEU A 335 -9.39 11.58 -10.88
C LEU A 335 -8.03 11.38 -11.56
N ASN A 336 -7.26 12.45 -11.74
CA ASN A 336 -5.94 12.39 -12.35
C ASN A 336 -4.80 12.34 -11.32
N ARG A 337 -5.12 12.25 -10.02
CA ARG A 337 -4.12 12.00 -8.97
C ARG A 337 -3.01 13.07 -8.93
N ILE A 338 -3.35 14.33 -9.24
CA ILE A 338 -2.36 15.41 -9.39
C ILE A 338 -1.51 15.66 -8.15
N GLN A 339 -2.00 15.29 -6.96
CA GLN A 339 -1.28 15.44 -5.69
C GLN A 339 0.00 14.58 -5.61
N TYR A 340 0.12 13.51 -6.41
CA TYR A 340 1.28 12.62 -6.36
C TYR A 340 2.40 13.01 -7.35
N GLY A 341 2.21 14.09 -8.13
CA GLY A 341 3.14 14.49 -9.18
C GLY A 341 3.09 13.61 -10.43
N GLU A 342 3.96 13.91 -11.39
CA GLU A 342 4.08 13.17 -12.65
C GLU A 342 5.43 12.45 -12.76
N ASN A 343 5.41 11.22 -13.28
CA ASN A 343 6.63 10.47 -13.58
C ASN A 343 6.91 10.55 -15.09
N PRO A 344 8.13 10.91 -15.51
CA PRO A 344 8.44 11.04 -16.93
C PRO A 344 8.46 9.66 -17.60
N LEU A 345 7.82 9.49 -18.76
CA LEU A 345 7.69 8.19 -19.43
C LEU A 345 8.52 8.07 -20.71
N LEU A 346 8.37 9.03 -21.64
CA LEU A 346 9.03 8.98 -22.95
C LEU A 346 10.33 9.79 -22.98
N THR A 347 10.34 10.96 -22.33
CA THR A 347 11.46 11.89 -22.27
C THR A 347 11.50 12.57 -20.91
N GLY A 348 12.68 12.87 -20.38
CA GLY A 348 12.84 13.55 -19.09
C GLY A 348 14.28 13.55 -18.58
N PRO A 349 14.54 14.12 -17.40
CA PRO A 349 15.89 14.37 -16.90
C PRO A 349 16.56 13.12 -16.33
N TYR A 350 17.89 13.18 -16.17
CA TYR A 350 18.62 12.35 -15.21
C TYR A 350 18.60 13.00 -13.82
N TYR A 351 18.90 12.20 -12.79
CA TYR A 351 18.95 12.67 -11.41
C TYR A 351 19.98 13.79 -11.16
N ASP A 352 21.03 13.91 -11.99
CA ASP A 352 22.08 14.93 -11.87
C ASP A 352 21.82 16.15 -12.76
N ALA A 353 20.72 16.16 -13.52
CA ALA A 353 20.35 17.28 -14.37
C ALA A 353 19.97 18.51 -13.53
N LYS A 354 20.43 19.67 -13.98
CA LYS A 354 20.21 20.93 -13.29
C LYS A 354 19.08 21.69 -13.94
N VAL A 355 18.21 22.25 -13.11
CA VAL A 355 17.17 23.18 -13.57
C VAL A 355 17.85 24.44 -14.10
N THR A 356 17.68 24.73 -15.39
CA THR A 356 18.22 25.91 -16.06
C THR A 356 17.19 27.02 -16.18
N ASP A 357 15.92 26.65 -16.26
CA ASP A 357 14.80 27.57 -16.38
C ASP A 357 13.49 26.89 -15.89
N GLN A 358 12.42 27.67 -15.75
CA GLN A 358 11.11 27.19 -15.38
C GLN A 358 10.06 27.78 -16.31
N LYS A 359 9.10 26.96 -16.74
CA LYS A 359 8.03 27.37 -17.63
C LYS A 359 6.69 27.25 -16.95
N GLU A 360 5.97 28.37 -16.89
CA GLU A 360 4.55 28.35 -16.51
C GLU A 360 3.71 27.66 -17.60
N THR A 361 2.83 26.77 -17.18
CA THR A 361 1.96 25.97 -18.04
C THR A 361 0.49 26.33 -17.80
N SER A 362 -0.34 25.40 -17.36
CA SER A 362 -1.77 25.64 -17.17
C SER A 362 -2.07 26.44 -15.91
N ILE A 363 -3.09 27.31 -15.98
CA ILE A 363 -3.68 27.99 -14.82
C ILE A 363 -4.33 26.94 -13.89
N ILE A 364 -4.08 27.11 -12.60
CA ILE A 364 -4.77 26.38 -11.53
C ILE A 364 -6.04 27.17 -11.19
N TYR A 365 -7.20 26.53 -11.31
CA TYR A 365 -8.49 27.15 -10.99
C TYR A 365 -9.03 26.61 -9.69
N ARG A 366 -9.43 27.50 -8.79
CA ARG A 366 -10.16 27.17 -7.56
C ARG A 366 -11.56 27.77 -7.58
N LYS A 367 -12.49 27.14 -6.86
CA LYS A 367 -13.86 27.62 -6.69
C LYS A 367 -13.89 28.79 -5.69
N GLY A 368 -14.20 29.99 -6.17
CA GLY A 368 -14.45 31.17 -5.35
C GLY A 368 -15.90 31.24 -4.85
N LYS A 369 -16.33 32.40 -4.33
CA LYS A 369 -17.70 32.58 -3.82
C LYS A 369 -18.76 32.52 -4.93
N THR A 370 -18.49 33.16 -6.07
CA THR A 370 -19.45 33.29 -7.19
C THR A 370 -18.86 32.88 -8.53
N SER A 371 -17.53 32.77 -8.64
CA SER A 371 -16.82 32.43 -9.87
C SER A 371 -15.59 31.59 -9.58
N TYR A 372 -15.01 30.97 -10.61
CA TYR A 372 -13.68 30.37 -10.50
C TYR A 372 -12.61 31.46 -10.45
N GLU A 373 -11.61 31.28 -9.59
CA GLU A 373 -10.49 32.19 -9.36
C GLU A 373 -9.18 31.54 -9.84
N ASN A 374 -8.25 32.35 -10.34
CA ASN A 374 -6.88 31.90 -10.62
C ASN A 374 -6.15 31.70 -9.27
N ALA A 375 -5.65 30.49 -9.04
CA ALA A 375 -4.91 30.09 -7.85
C ALA A 375 -3.40 29.93 -8.11
N GLY A 376 -2.92 30.30 -9.30
CA GLY A 376 -1.53 30.20 -9.72
C GLY A 376 -1.39 29.45 -11.05
N HIS A 377 -0.15 29.11 -11.39
CA HIS A 377 0.20 28.38 -12.60
C HIS A 377 0.98 27.13 -12.23
N ASN A 378 0.74 26.04 -12.96
CA ASN A 378 1.61 24.88 -12.91
C ASN A 378 2.98 25.26 -13.50
N VAL A 379 4.06 24.87 -12.83
CA VAL A 379 5.43 25.17 -13.27
C VAL A 379 6.12 23.88 -13.70
N GLU A 380 6.65 23.85 -14.91
CA GLU A 380 7.46 22.74 -15.45
C GLU A 380 8.94 23.16 -15.46
N ALA A 381 9.80 22.37 -14.81
CA ALA A 381 11.23 22.63 -14.78
C ALA A 381 11.88 22.26 -16.13
N ILE A 382 12.73 23.15 -16.65
CA ILE A 382 13.57 22.91 -17.81
C ILE A 382 14.96 22.51 -17.34
N TYR A 383 15.43 21.36 -17.77
CA TYR A 383 16.70 20.79 -17.38
C TYR A 383 17.77 20.99 -18.46
N ASP A 384 19.04 21.14 -18.04
CA ASP A 384 20.19 21.28 -18.94
C ASP A 384 20.39 20.07 -19.88
N HIS A 385 20.00 18.87 -19.45
CA HIS A 385 20.04 17.68 -20.28
C HIS A 385 18.94 16.66 -19.91
N ASN A 386 18.48 15.92 -20.93
CA ASN A 386 17.41 14.93 -20.84
C ASN A 386 17.82 13.62 -21.54
N THR A 387 17.10 12.55 -21.25
CA THR A 387 17.23 11.25 -21.90
C THR A 387 15.89 10.75 -22.44
N ILE A 388 15.96 9.79 -23.36
CA ILE A 388 14.79 9.02 -23.78
C ILE A 388 14.54 7.89 -22.76
N LEU A 389 13.27 7.59 -22.50
CA LEU A 389 12.87 6.56 -21.54
C LEU A 389 13.55 6.75 -20.17
N PRO A 390 13.40 7.92 -19.52
CA PRO A 390 14.10 8.22 -18.26
C PRO A 390 13.63 7.30 -17.13
N ARG A 391 14.57 6.58 -16.51
CA ARG A 391 14.30 5.65 -15.38
C ARG A 391 14.97 6.07 -14.08
N MET A 392 16.04 6.84 -14.16
CA MET A 392 16.79 7.40 -13.03
C MET A 392 16.63 8.94 -12.98
N TYR A 393 15.40 9.40 -12.80
CA TYR A 393 15.02 10.81 -12.96
C TYR A 393 14.87 11.58 -11.64
N SER A 394 14.70 10.89 -10.51
CA SER A 394 14.43 11.57 -9.24
C SER A 394 15.68 12.27 -8.71
N THR A 395 15.52 13.55 -8.35
CA THR A 395 16.59 14.38 -7.78
C THR A 395 16.59 14.38 -6.25
N SER A 396 15.73 13.58 -5.60
CA SER A 396 15.73 13.43 -4.13
C SER A 396 17.07 12.84 -3.67
N PRO A 397 17.73 13.41 -2.64
CA PRO A 397 19.01 12.88 -2.15
C PRO A 397 18.99 11.39 -1.80
N GLN A 398 17.87 10.91 -1.25
CA GLN A 398 17.68 9.49 -0.91
C GLN A 398 17.66 8.61 -2.16
N ASP A 399 16.95 9.04 -3.21
CA ASP A 399 16.83 8.30 -4.47
C ASP A 399 18.15 8.31 -5.23
N VAL A 400 18.84 9.46 -5.27
CA VAL A 400 20.18 9.60 -5.87
C VAL A 400 21.15 8.64 -5.21
N GLN A 401 21.18 8.60 -3.88
CA GLN A 401 22.05 7.68 -3.15
C GLN A 401 21.69 6.23 -3.46
N PHE A 402 20.40 5.90 -3.47
CA PHE A 402 19.94 4.55 -3.79
C PHE A 402 20.34 4.10 -5.20
N TYR A 403 20.21 4.96 -6.21
CA TYR A 403 20.66 4.67 -7.58
C TYR A 403 22.15 4.33 -7.60
N LYS A 404 22.96 5.16 -6.95
CA LYS A 404 24.41 4.99 -6.90
C LYS A 404 24.78 3.71 -6.18
N ASP A 405 24.16 3.41 -5.05
CA ASP A 405 24.45 2.21 -4.26
C ASP A 405 24.05 0.93 -5.02
N TRP A 406 22.84 0.90 -5.60
CA TRP A 406 22.33 -0.25 -6.34
C TRP A 406 23.16 -0.56 -7.59
N LEU A 407 23.53 0.47 -8.35
CA LEU A 407 24.30 0.33 -9.59
C LEU A 407 25.82 0.39 -9.39
N ARG A 408 26.27 0.68 -8.16
CA ARG A 408 27.68 0.94 -7.81
C ARG A 408 28.30 2.05 -8.65
N ILE A 409 27.58 3.16 -8.82
CA ILE A 409 28.07 4.35 -9.52
C ILE A 409 28.96 5.15 -8.54
N PRO A 410 30.25 5.37 -8.85
CA PRO A 410 31.15 6.19 -8.05
C PRO A 410 30.66 7.62 -7.86
N ASP A 411 31.01 8.22 -6.73
CA ASP A 411 30.74 9.64 -6.51
C ASP A 411 31.43 10.53 -7.54
N GLY A 412 30.70 11.53 -8.02
CA GLY A 412 31.15 12.46 -9.06
C GLY A 412 30.99 11.93 -10.50
N GLN A 413 30.59 10.69 -10.71
CA GLN A 413 30.30 10.16 -12.04
C GLN A 413 28.85 10.42 -12.45
N ALA A 414 28.65 11.12 -13.58
CA ALA A 414 27.33 11.33 -14.18
C ALA A 414 26.74 10.02 -14.72
N PRO A 415 25.42 9.79 -14.58
CA PRO A 415 24.75 8.63 -15.15
C PRO A 415 24.73 8.71 -16.68
N ASN A 416 24.68 7.55 -17.33
CA ASN A 416 24.49 7.47 -18.77
C ASN A 416 23.32 6.53 -19.13
N PHE A 417 23.04 6.41 -20.43
CA PHE A 417 21.92 5.58 -20.91
C PHE A 417 22.07 4.10 -20.55
N THR A 418 23.30 3.59 -20.42
CA THR A 418 23.54 2.21 -19.98
C THR A 418 23.13 2.02 -18.53
N ASP A 419 23.45 2.97 -17.66
CA ASP A 419 23.05 2.94 -16.25
C ASP A 419 21.53 3.03 -16.12
N ASN A 420 20.89 3.88 -16.92
CA ASN A 420 19.44 4.00 -17.05
C ASN A 420 18.78 2.65 -17.41
N MET A 421 19.35 1.91 -18.35
CA MET A 421 18.85 0.58 -18.74
C MET A 421 19.16 -0.49 -17.69
N LYS A 422 20.35 -0.46 -17.06
CA LYS A 422 20.68 -1.37 -15.95
C LYS A 422 19.70 -1.20 -14.80
N TRP A 423 19.34 0.04 -14.45
CA TRP A 423 18.31 0.34 -13.47
C TRP A 423 16.96 -0.26 -13.86
N MET A 424 16.53 -0.04 -15.10
CA MET A 424 15.28 -0.61 -15.62
C MET A 424 15.24 -2.14 -15.48
N PHE A 425 16.30 -2.84 -15.90
CA PHE A 425 16.32 -4.30 -15.90
C PHE A 425 16.52 -4.91 -14.51
N SER A 426 17.34 -4.31 -13.66
CA SER A 426 17.66 -4.84 -12.33
C SER A 426 16.65 -4.43 -11.25
N TRP A 427 16.35 -3.14 -11.11
CA TRP A 427 15.40 -2.67 -10.10
C TRP A 427 13.97 -2.80 -10.61
N GLN A 428 13.62 -2.09 -11.69
CA GLN A 428 12.21 -1.98 -12.08
C GLN A 428 11.63 -3.31 -12.58
N MET A 429 12.34 -4.05 -13.45
CA MET A 429 11.82 -5.29 -14.01
C MET A 429 12.13 -6.52 -13.16
N TYR A 430 13.36 -6.67 -12.66
CA TYR A 430 13.71 -7.85 -11.86
C TYR A 430 13.19 -7.73 -10.43
N GLN A 431 13.65 -6.72 -9.67
CA GLN A 431 13.31 -6.56 -8.25
C GLN A 431 11.81 -6.35 -8.03
N MET A 432 11.20 -5.40 -8.75
CA MET A 432 9.79 -5.04 -8.52
C MET A 432 8.78 -5.98 -9.20
N TYR A 433 9.19 -6.87 -10.12
CA TYR A 433 8.26 -7.72 -10.87
C TYR A 433 8.66 -9.19 -10.97
N TRP A 434 9.81 -9.52 -11.58
CA TRP A 434 10.17 -10.93 -11.80
C TRP A 434 10.37 -11.70 -10.50
N ARG A 435 10.91 -11.04 -9.46
CA ARG A 435 11.05 -11.62 -8.12
C ARG A 435 9.71 -12.11 -7.56
N TYR A 436 8.67 -11.26 -7.57
CA TYR A 436 7.31 -11.67 -7.17
C TYR A 436 6.68 -12.68 -8.11
N PHE A 437 6.95 -12.60 -9.42
CA PHE A 437 6.55 -13.67 -10.33
C PHE A 437 7.12 -15.03 -9.89
N PHE A 438 8.39 -15.06 -9.44
CA PHE A 438 8.98 -16.28 -8.89
C PHE A 438 8.44 -16.65 -7.50
N TRP A 439 8.08 -15.70 -6.63
CA TRP A 439 7.40 -16.02 -5.37
C TRP A 439 6.17 -16.89 -5.61
N ASN A 440 5.36 -16.51 -6.58
CA ASN A 440 4.08 -17.15 -6.87
C ASN A 440 4.21 -18.54 -7.54
N PHE A 441 5.34 -18.86 -8.19
CA PHE A 441 5.47 -20.08 -9.00
C PHE A 441 6.72 -20.94 -8.74
N ALA A 442 7.71 -20.42 -8.02
CA ALA A 442 8.90 -21.12 -7.58
C ALA A 442 8.98 -21.26 -6.06
N GLY A 443 8.51 -20.25 -5.32
CA GLY A 443 8.51 -20.17 -3.86
C GLY A 443 9.33 -18.98 -3.35
N ARG A 444 9.28 -18.71 -2.04
CA ARG A 444 9.96 -17.58 -1.40
C ARG A 444 10.63 -17.94 -0.07
N TYR A 445 11.63 -17.16 0.29
CA TYR A 445 12.32 -17.30 1.58
C TYR A 445 11.51 -16.72 2.73
N ASN A 446 10.96 -15.53 2.52
CA ASN A 446 10.12 -14.80 3.47
C ASN A 446 9.26 -13.77 2.72
N ASP A 447 8.42 -13.05 3.45
CA ASP A 447 7.47 -12.04 2.98
C ASP A 447 7.99 -10.59 3.15
N VAL A 448 9.30 -10.42 3.32
CA VAL A 448 9.93 -9.09 3.40
C VAL A 448 10.02 -8.48 1.99
N ASP A 449 9.98 -7.16 1.87
CA ASP A 449 10.03 -6.51 0.54
C ASP A 449 11.39 -6.68 -0.17
N GLY A 450 12.50 -6.88 0.54
CA GLY A 450 13.81 -7.15 -0.09
C GLY A 450 14.44 -5.95 -0.81
N GLN A 451 14.09 -4.73 -0.39
CA GLN A 451 14.43 -3.46 -1.06
C GLN A 451 15.90 -3.02 -0.95
N THR A 452 16.79 -3.84 -0.38
CA THR A 452 18.18 -3.47 -0.11
C THR A 452 19.18 -4.07 -1.09
N LYS A 453 18.98 -5.33 -1.52
CA LYS A 453 19.88 -6.05 -2.45
C LYS A 453 19.11 -7.10 -3.24
N THR A 454 19.53 -7.37 -4.48
CA THR A 454 18.89 -8.37 -5.37
C THR A 454 19.12 -9.83 -4.96
N ASN A 455 20.25 -10.11 -4.29
CA ASN A 455 20.73 -11.46 -4.05
C ASN A 455 20.55 -11.93 -2.59
N SER A 456 20.11 -11.03 -1.69
CA SER A 456 19.86 -11.40 -0.29
C SER A 456 18.80 -12.48 -0.17
N VAL A 457 18.75 -13.15 0.98
CA VAL A 457 17.64 -14.06 1.33
C VAL A 457 16.36 -13.26 1.54
N ASP A 458 16.47 -12.09 2.19
CA ASP A 458 15.32 -11.25 2.48
C ASP A 458 14.63 -10.74 1.24
N GLY A 459 13.34 -10.99 1.20
CA GLY A 459 12.44 -10.76 0.10
C GLY A 459 12.72 -11.58 -1.14
N ASN A 460 13.62 -12.56 -1.13
CA ASN A 460 13.98 -13.25 -2.36
C ASN A 460 13.20 -14.55 -2.58
N TRP A 461 13.18 -14.99 -3.83
CA TRP A 461 12.52 -16.21 -4.22
C TRP A 461 13.45 -17.42 -4.02
N THR A 462 12.85 -18.60 -3.78
CA THR A 462 13.58 -19.87 -3.73
C THR A 462 12.74 -21.02 -4.24
N SER A 463 13.38 -22.00 -4.86
CA SER A 463 12.75 -23.28 -5.14
C SER A 463 12.77 -24.23 -3.95
N GLY A 464 13.64 -24.04 -2.95
CA GLY A 464 13.86 -25.03 -1.87
C GLY A 464 14.76 -26.20 -2.23
N VAL A 465 15.07 -26.42 -3.51
CA VAL A 465 15.86 -27.59 -3.97
C VAL A 465 17.32 -27.49 -3.56
N PHE A 466 17.86 -26.27 -3.54
CA PHE A 466 19.28 -26.00 -3.25
C PHE A 466 19.51 -25.35 -1.88
N ASP A 467 18.46 -25.27 -1.05
CA ASP A 467 18.53 -24.54 0.21
C ASP A 467 19.32 -25.30 1.28
N GLY A 468 19.30 -26.63 1.25
CA GLY A 468 20.11 -27.45 2.14
C GLY A 468 21.61 -27.21 2.00
N SER A 469 22.11 -26.92 0.79
CA SER A 469 23.51 -26.53 0.58
C SER A 469 23.83 -25.11 1.06
N ARG A 470 22.82 -24.22 1.12
CA ARG A 470 23.00 -22.82 1.54
C ARG A 470 23.07 -22.64 3.06
N HIS A 471 22.71 -23.68 3.83
CA HIS A 471 22.68 -23.66 5.29
C HIS A 471 22.04 -22.39 5.88
N LEU A 472 20.84 -22.09 5.40
CA LEU A 472 20.08 -20.91 5.81
C LEU A 472 19.85 -20.88 7.32
N PRO A 473 19.76 -19.69 7.93
CA PRO A 473 19.48 -19.56 9.34
C PRO A 473 18.10 -20.15 9.68
N LYS A 474 17.97 -20.73 10.88
CA LYS A 474 16.73 -21.29 11.42
C LYS A 474 15.57 -20.30 11.41
N SER A 475 15.88 -19.03 11.68
CA SER A 475 14.90 -17.93 11.59
C SER A 475 14.19 -17.82 10.23
N VAL A 476 14.82 -18.29 9.15
CA VAL A 476 14.20 -18.36 7.82
C VAL A 476 13.46 -19.69 7.66
N ILE A 477 14.14 -20.82 7.82
CA ILE A 477 13.57 -22.15 7.50
C ILE A 477 12.41 -22.58 8.42
N ASP A 478 12.40 -22.13 9.67
CA ASP A 478 11.35 -22.41 10.64
C ASP A 478 10.20 -21.37 10.59
N SER A 479 10.34 -20.32 9.76
CA SER A 479 9.34 -19.27 9.60
C SER A 479 8.04 -19.79 8.98
N THR A 480 6.92 -19.16 9.35
CA THR A 480 5.63 -19.35 8.66
C THR A 480 5.69 -18.90 7.20
N THR A 481 6.57 -17.95 6.87
CA THR A 481 6.69 -17.31 5.54
C THR A 481 7.63 -18.04 4.57
N TYR A 482 8.37 -19.05 5.05
CA TYR A 482 9.24 -19.86 4.19
C TYR A 482 8.43 -20.91 3.41
N THR A 483 8.35 -20.72 2.10
CA THR A 483 7.35 -21.37 1.24
C THR A 483 7.95 -21.85 -0.10
N PRO A 484 8.80 -22.90 -0.09
CA PRO A 484 9.37 -23.44 -1.32
C PRO A 484 8.36 -24.27 -2.13
N LEU A 485 8.24 -23.98 -3.43
CA LEU A 485 7.36 -24.68 -4.38
C LEU A 485 8.12 -25.55 -5.40
N TYR A 486 9.44 -25.72 -5.22
CA TYR A 486 10.30 -26.59 -6.04
C TYR A 486 10.31 -26.24 -7.53
N ALA A 487 9.91 -25.02 -7.88
CA ALA A 487 9.68 -24.56 -9.25
C ALA A 487 8.70 -25.43 -10.08
N LEU A 488 7.92 -26.30 -9.43
CA LEU A 488 6.99 -27.20 -10.13
C LEU A 488 5.86 -26.44 -10.84
N PRO A 489 5.16 -25.46 -10.21
CA PRO A 489 4.18 -24.63 -10.91
C PRO A 489 4.79 -23.85 -12.09
N LEU A 490 6.00 -23.29 -11.90
CA LEU A 490 6.74 -22.61 -12.96
C LEU A 490 7.02 -23.54 -14.15
N ILE A 491 7.54 -24.74 -13.91
CA ILE A 491 7.84 -25.73 -14.96
C ILE A 491 6.57 -26.11 -15.72
N LEU A 492 5.46 -26.37 -15.03
CA LEU A 492 4.18 -26.65 -15.68
C LEU A 492 3.73 -25.49 -16.57
N GLY A 493 3.81 -24.26 -16.07
CA GLY A 493 3.48 -23.07 -16.85
C GLY A 493 4.35 -22.91 -18.10
N LEU A 494 5.66 -23.17 -18.00
CA LEU A 494 6.56 -23.14 -19.16
C LEU A 494 6.25 -24.24 -20.19
N ILE A 495 5.95 -25.46 -19.74
CA ILE A 495 5.50 -26.56 -20.62
C ILE A 495 4.23 -26.15 -21.37
N GLY A 496 3.25 -25.61 -20.66
CA GLY A 496 2.00 -25.15 -21.25
C GLY A 496 2.17 -23.99 -22.22
N LEU A 497 3.07 -23.04 -21.91
CA LEU A 497 3.42 -21.92 -22.78
C LEU A 497 4.01 -22.41 -24.09
N VAL A 498 5.07 -23.22 -24.02
CA VAL A 498 5.74 -23.78 -25.22
C VAL A 498 4.77 -24.62 -26.04
N TYR A 499 3.96 -25.46 -25.38
CA TYR A 499 2.96 -26.28 -26.04
C TYR A 499 1.89 -25.44 -26.76
N HIS A 500 1.38 -24.38 -26.10
CA HIS A 500 0.38 -23.49 -26.67
C HIS A 500 0.92 -22.76 -27.91
N PHE A 501 2.16 -22.24 -27.87
CA PHE A 501 2.81 -21.62 -29.03
C PHE A 501 3.04 -22.62 -30.18
N ASN A 502 3.43 -23.85 -29.88
CA ASN A 502 3.67 -24.86 -30.92
C ASN A 502 2.39 -25.29 -31.65
N ARG A 503 1.24 -25.27 -30.97
CA ARG A 503 -0.04 -25.75 -31.53
C ARG A 503 -0.96 -24.63 -32.04
N LYS A 504 -1.05 -23.49 -31.34
CA LYS A 504 -1.98 -22.38 -31.63
C LYS A 504 -1.33 -21.01 -31.36
N ARG A 505 -0.33 -20.64 -32.16
CA ARG A 505 0.44 -19.38 -32.04
C ARG A 505 -0.39 -18.11 -31.83
N LYS A 506 -1.53 -17.99 -32.51
CA LYS A 506 -2.39 -16.79 -32.42
C LYS A 506 -3.06 -16.65 -31.05
N ASP A 507 -3.57 -17.76 -30.52
CA ASP A 507 -4.21 -17.79 -29.21
C ASP A 507 -3.15 -17.65 -28.10
N ALA A 508 -1.97 -18.26 -28.29
CA ALA A 508 -0.83 -18.08 -27.40
C ALA A 508 -0.36 -16.61 -27.33
N LEU A 509 -0.35 -15.90 -28.48
CA LEU A 509 -0.02 -14.48 -28.53
C LEU A 509 -1.02 -13.61 -27.75
N VAL A 510 -2.32 -13.94 -27.79
CA VAL A 510 -3.33 -13.21 -26.99
C VAL A 510 -3.04 -13.35 -25.49
N VAL A 511 -2.74 -14.57 -25.02
CA VAL A 511 -2.39 -14.80 -23.61
C VAL A 511 -1.07 -14.11 -23.24
N LEU A 512 -0.08 -14.11 -24.14
CA LEU A 512 1.18 -13.39 -23.94
C LEU A 512 0.97 -11.87 -23.84
N LEU A 513 0.11 -11.30 -24.68
CA LEU A 513 -0.23 -9.87 -24.60
C LEU A 513 -0.95 -9.54 -23.29
N LEU A 514 -1.87 -10.41 -22.85
CA LEU A 514 -2.47 -10.26 -21.52
C LEU A 514 -1.38 -10.25 -20.44
N PHE A 515 -0.51 -11.27 -20.42
CA PHE A 515 0.62 -11.38 -19.48
C PHE A 515 1.51 -10.13 -19.47
N PHE A 516 1.88 -9.61 -20.65
CA PHE A 516 2.74 -8.44 -20.77
C PHE A 516 2.06 -7.16 -20.27
N PHE A 517 0.83 -6.89 -20.70
CA PHE A 517 0.14 -5.64 -20.37
C PHE A 517 -0.28 -5.57 -18.92
N THR A 518 -0.64 -6.69 -18.29
CA THR A 518 -1.00 -6.75 -16.87
C THR A 518 0.20 -7.09 -15.96
N GLY A 519 1.42 -6.95 -16.46
CA GLY A 519 2.67 -7.20 -15.75
C GLY A 519 3.71 -6.14 -16.10
N LEU A 520 4.66 -6.48 -16.97
CA LEU A 520 5.77 -5.60 -17.35
C LEU A 520 5.36 -4.21 -17.86
N ALA A 521 4.25 -4.07 -18.57
CA ALA A 521 3.81 -2.74 -19.02
C ALA A 521 3.45 -1.79 -17.87
N ILE A 522 2.98 -2.34 -16.74
CA ILE A 522 2.68 -1.56 -15.53
C ILE A 522 3.97 -1.00 -14.94
N VAL A 523 5.02 -1.81 -14.83
CA VAL A 523 6.34 -1.37 -14.38
C VAL A 523 6.83 -0.17 -15.19
N LEU A 524 6.74 -0.27 -16.52
CA LEU A 524 7.19 0.79 -17.42
C LEU A 524 6.35 2.07 -17.30
N TYR A 525 5.06 1.93 -16.99
CA TYR A 525 4.11 3.02 -16.83
C TYR A 525 4.22 3.71 -15.46
N VAL A 526 4.41 2.96 -14.38
CA VAL A 526 4.54 3.55 -13.04
C VAL A 526 5.91 4.21 -12.88
N ASN A 527 6.96 3.66 -13.49
CA ASN A 527 8.32 4.22 -13.50
C ASN A 527 8.83 4.59 -12.09
N GLN A 528 8.83 3.62 -11.18
CA GLN A 528 9.23 3.80 -9.78
C GLN A 528 10.70 4.24 -9.67
N PRO A 529 11.01 5.29 -8.87
CA PRO A 529 12.35 5.86 -8.78
C PRO A 529 13.25 5.16 -7.75
N SER A 530 12.76 4.70 -6.61
CA SER A 530 13.59 4.10 -5.55
C SER A 530 12.72 3.20 -4.66
N VAL A 531 13.17 2.95 -3.43
CA VAL A 531 12.42 2.24 -2.39
C VAL A 531 10.99 2.77 -2.26
N GLN A 532 10.04 1.87 -2.09
CA GLN A 532 8.63 2.17 -1.91
C GLN A 532 8.25 1.91 -0.45
N PRO A 533 7.30 2.67 0.13
CA PRO A 533 6.77 2.36 1.46
C PRO A 533 6.26 0.92 1.58
N ARG A 534 5.71 0.40 0.48
CA ARG A 534 5.41 -1.01 0.25
C ARG A 534 5.56 -1.34 -1.23
N GLU A 535 6.19 -2.46 -1.53
CA GLU A 535 6.24 -2.97 -2.90
C GLU A 535 4.85 -3.41 -3.38
N ARG A 536 4.50 -3.06 -4.63
CA ARG A 536 3.11 -3.14 -5.15
C ARG A 536 2.87 -4.38 -6.00
N ASP A 537 3.28 -5.55 -5.51
CA ASP A 537 3.16 -6.83 -6.21
C ASP A 537 1.71 -7.15 -6.65
N TYR A 538 0.72 -6.76 -5.85
CA TYR A 538 -0.72 -6.84 -6.14
C TYR A 538 -1.13 -6.16 -7.46
N SER A 539 -0.34 -5.20 -7.96
CA SER A 539 -0.61 -4.54 -9.25
C SER A 539 -0.39 -5.48 -10.44
N TYR A 540 0.42 -6.53 -10.26
CA TYR A 540 0.84 -7.44 -11.32
C TYR A 540 0.06 -8.77 -11.35
N VAL A 541 -0.90 -8.96 -10.45
CA VAL A 541 -1.74 -10.17 -10.34
C VAL A 541 -2.35 -10.61 -11.67
N GLY A 542 -2.68 -9.67 -12.56
CA GLY A 542 -3.21 -10.01 -13.88
C GLY A 542 -2.23 -10.81 -14.74
N SER A 543 -0.91 -10.59 -14.62
CA SER A 543 0.06 -11.43 -15.34
C SER A 543 0.20 -12.81 -14.71
N PHE A 544 0.05 -12.93 -13.38
CA PHE A 544 0.04 -14.22 -12.69
C PHE A 544 -1.19 -15.04 -13.10
N TYR A 545 -2.36 -14.39 -13.23
CA TYR A 545 -3.57 -14.95 -13.83
C TYR A 545 -3.30 -15.48 -15.25
N ALA A 546 -2.66 -14.68 -16.10
CA ALA A 546 -2.34 -15.08 -17.47
C ALA A 546 -1.37 -16.28 -17.51
N PHE A 547 -0.38 -16.33 -16.62
CA PHE A 547 0.57 -17.43 -16.54
C PHE A 547 -0.09 -18.74 -16.09
N ALA A 548 -1.01 -18.68 -15.12
CA ALA A 548 -1.73 -19.85 -14.64
C ALA A 548 -2.69 -20.47 -15.69
N ILE A 549 -3.05 -19.73 -16.74
CA ILE A 549 -3.67 -20.33 -17.95
C ILE A 549 -2.73 -21.37 -18.57
N TRP A 550 -1.44 -21.06 -18.71
CA TRP A 550 -0.48 -22.01 -19.25
C TRP A 550 -0.22 -23.18 -18.30
N ILE A 551 -0.22 -22.96 -16.98
CA ILE A 551 -0.19 -24.07 -16.00
C ILE A 551 -1.32 -25.06 -16.29
N GLY A 552 -2.54 -24.58 -16.53
CA GLY A 552 -3.67 -25.42 -16.93
C GLY A 552 -3.44 -26.16 -18.26
N LEU A 553 -2.98 -25.45 -19.30
CA LEU A 553 -2.75 -26.05 -20.63
C LEU A 553 -1.64 -27.11 -20.64
N SER A 554 -0.73 -27.11 -19.66
CA SER A 554 0.31 -28.15 -19.51
C SER A 554 -0.25 -29.56 -19.36
N VAL A 555 -1.46 -29.71 -18.78
CA VAL A 555 -2.15 -31.00 -18.60
C VAL A 555 -2.33 -31.70 -19.95
N ILE A 556 -2.64 -30.93 -20.99
CA ILE A 556 -2.83 -31.44 -22.35
C ILE A 556 -1.50 -31.92 -22.93
N ALA A 557 -0.44 -31.12 -22.77
CA ALA A 557 0.90 -31.46 -23.25
C ALA A 557 1.41 -32.76 -22.62
N ILE A 558 1.27 -32.90 -21.31
CA ILE A 558 1.70 -34.07 -20.54
C ILE A 558 0.86 -35.30 -20.92
N ALA A 559 -0.45 -35.14 -21.09
CA ALA A 559 -1.31 -36.24 -21.51
C ALA A 559 -0.98 -36.74 -22.92
N GLU A 560 -0.67 -35.85 -23.86
CA GLU A 560 -0.21 -36.25 -25.19
C GLU A 560 1.12 -37.01 -25.16
N PHE A 561 2.02 -36.66 -24.24
CA PHE A 561 3.24 -37.42 -24.02
C PHE A 561 2.93 -38.83 -23.48
N PHE A 562 2.11 -38.94 -22.43
CA PHE A 562 1.76 -40.25 -21.86
C PHE A 562 0.91 -41.13 -22.78
N ARG A 563 0.13 -40.54 -23.70
CA ARG A 563 -0.61 -41.27 -24.74
C ARG A 563 0.28 -42.15 -25.63
N ARG A 564 1.59 -41.92 -25.66
CA ARG A 564 2.55 -42.79 -26.34
C ARG A 564 2.73 -44.16 -25.66
N PHE A 565 2.40 -44.25 -24.38
CA PHE A 565 2.64 -45.43 -23.54
C PHE A 565 1.35 -46.05 -22.99
N ILE A 566 0.28 -45.26 -22.83
CA ILE A 566 -0.99 -45.69 -22.23
C ILE A 566 -2.20 -45.15 -23.01
N ASN A 567 -3.39 -45.72 -22.78
CA ASN A 567 -4.60 -45.30 -23.49
C ASN A 567 -5.01 -43.83 -23.18
N ALA A 568 -5.75 -43.21 -24.10
CA ALA A 568 -6.09 -41.79 -24.05
C ALA A 568 -6.91 -41.35 -22.83
N LYS A 569 -7.76 -42.22 -22.28
CA LYS A 569 -8.56 -41.91 -21.08
C LYS A 569 -7.67 -41.93 -19.83
N THR A 570 -6.86 -42.98 -19.66
CA THR A 570 -5.93 -43.09 -18.53
C THR A 570 -4.88 -41.98 -18.58
N ALA A 571 -4.35 -41.64 -19.76
CA ALA A 571 -3.42 -40.51 -19.90
C ALA A 571 -4.05 -39.17 -19.49
N ALA A 572 -5.30 -38.92 -19.87
CA ALA A 572 -6.00 -37.68 -19.52
C ALA A 572 -6.24 -37.55 -18.01
N ILE A 573 -6.75 -38.61 -17.37
CA ILE A 573 -7.01 -38.63 -15.93
C ILE A 573 -5.69 -38.57 -15.16
N GLY A 574 -4.71 -39.42 -15.51
CA GLY A 574 -3.41 -39.48 -14.85
C GLY A 574 -2.66 -38.15 -14.90
N SER A 575 -2.62 -37.50 -16.06
CA SER A 575 -1.96 -36.18 -16.19
C SER A 575 -2.67 -35.11 -15.37
N THR A 576 -4.00 -35.13 -15.32
CA THR A 576 -4.77 -34.20 -14.49
C THR A 576 -4.43 -34.38 -13.02
N VAL A 577 -4.44 -35.62 -12.52
CA VAL A 577 -4.12 -35.93 -11.12
C VAL A 577 -2.69 -35.52 -10.78
N ILE A 578 -1.72 -35.88 -11.62
CA ILE A 578 -0.31 -35.49 -11.43
C ILE A 578 -0.18 -33.97 -11.33
N CYS A 579 -0.76 -33.22 -12.28
CA CYS A 579 -0.63 -31.77 -12.29
C CYS A 579 -1.38 -31.09 -11.13
N LEU A 580 -2.48 -31.67 -10.63
CA LEU A 580 -3.15 -31.20 -9.41
C LEU A 580 -2.22 -31.30 -8.20
N PHE A 581 -1.46 -32.39 -8.07
CA PHE A 581 -0.48 -32.55 -6.98
C PHE A 581 0.73 -31.63 -7.13
N LEU A 582 1.26 -31.47 -8.35
CA LEU A 582 2.47 -30.69 -8.60
C LEU A 582 2.29 -29.18 -8.50
N ALA A 583 1.07 -28.65 -8.63
CA ALA A 583 0.80 -27.22 -8.49
C ALA A 583 -0.27 -26.92 -7.43
N PRO A 584 -1.60 -27.02 -7.67
CA PRO A 584 -2.59 -26.57 -6.69
C PRO A 584 -2.45 -27.16 -5.28
N VAL A 585 -2.25 -28.47 -5.14
CA VAL A 585 -2.16 -29.11 -3.81
C VAL A 585 -0.86 -28.73 -3.10
N LEU A 586 0.27 -28.68 -3.84
CA LEU A 586 1.55 -28.24 -3.29
C LEU A 586 1.47 -26.78 -2.82
N MET A 587 0.93 -25.90 -3.67
CA MET A 587 0.77 -24.47 -3.38
C MET A 587 -0.15 -24.28 -2.17
N ALA A 588 -1.33 -24.92 -2.15
CA ALA A 588 -2.20 -24.89 -0.98
C ALA A 588 -1.48 -25.37 0.30
N SER A 589 -0.77 -26.50 0.24
CA SER A 589 -0.09 -27.05 1.41
C SER A 589 1.04 -26.18 1.94
N LYS A 590 1.73 -25.45 1.07
CA LYS A 590 2.88 -24.61 1.43
C LYS A 590 2.45 -23.21 1.85
N GLU A 591 1.53 -22.61 1.09
CA GLU A 591 1.10 -21.21 1.26
C GLU A 591 0.09 -21.01 2.39
N TRP A 592 -0.67 -22.03 2.80
CA TRP A 592 -1.75 -21.89 3.77
C TRP A 592 -1.32 -21.25 5.09
N LYS A 593 -0.19 -21.70 5.65
CA LYS A 593 0.33 -21.20 6.94
C LYS A 593 0.66 -19.70 6.90
N ASP A 594 0.96 -19.17 5.71
CA ASP A 594 1.33 -17.77 5.52
C ASP A 594 0.13 -16.86 5.18
N HIS A 595 -1.03 -17.47 4.93
CA HIS A 595 -2.24 -16.76 4.53
C HIS A 595 -3.37 -16.88 5.55
N ASP A 596 -3.22 -17.70 6.59
CA ASP A 596 -4.24 -17.90 7.61
C ASP A 596 -4.27 -16.74 8.63
N ARG A 597 -4.98 -15.67 8.27
CA ARG A 597 -5.20 -14.49 9.12
C ARG A 597 -6.42 -14.60 10.03
N SER A 598 -7.09 -15.75 10.08
CA SER A 598 -8.37 -15.95 10.79
C SER A 598 -8.34 -15.64 12.29
N THR A 599 -7.14 -15.49 12.86
CA THR A 599 -6.90 -15.25 14.29
C THR A 599 -6.18 -13.94 14.58
N LYS A 600 -5.92 -13.11 13.56
CA LYS A 600 -5.14 -11.87 13.64
C LYS A 600 -6.06 -10.67 13.88
N TRP A 601 -5.74 -9.87 14.91
CA TRP A 601 -6.49 -8.65 15.28
C TRP A 601 -5.58 -7.42 15.43
N THR A 602 -4.36 -7.48 14.88
CA THR A 602 -3.28 -6.53 15.20
C THR A 602 -3.58 -5.10 14.77
N ALA A 603 -4.07 -4.88 13.54
CA ALA A 603 -4.36 -3.54 13.04
C ALA A 603 -5.50 -2.86 13.82
N HIS A 604 -6.59 -3.59 14.08
CA HIS A 604 -7.70 -3.14 14.93
C HIS A 604 -7.24 -2.79 16.35
N ASP A 605 -6.58 -3.73 17.04
CA ASP A 605 -6.21 -3.51 18.45
C ASP A 605 -5.12 -2.45 18.61
N MET A 606 -4.27 -2.26 17.61
CA MET A 606 -3.33 -1.14 17.55
C MET A 606 -4.08 0.20 17.50
N ALA A 607 -5.04 0.36 16.58
CA ALA A 607 -5.86 1.56 16.46
C ALA A 607 -6.63 1.84 17.76
N TYR A 608 -7.25 0.81 18.35
CA TYR A 608 -7.93 0.90 19.63
C TYR A 608 -6.99 1.42 20.72
N ASN A 609 -5.77 0.89 20.80
CA ASN A 609 -4.79 1.30 21.81
C ASN A 609 -4.30 2.74 21.61
N TYR A 610 -4.16 3.23 20.38
CA TYR A 610 -3.88 4.66 20.12
C TYR A 610 -5.02 5.54 20.68
N LEU A 611 -6.28 5.20 20.38
CA LEU A 611 -7.45 5.96 20.85
C LEU A 611 -7.58 5.94 22.38
N ILE A 612 -7.35 4.79 23.02
CA ILE A 612 -7.49 4.66 24.48
C ILE A 612 -6.30 5.25 25.24
N SER A 613 -5.14 5.39 24.59
CA SER A 613 -4.01 6.15 25.16
C SER A 613 -4.31 7.65 25.25
N CYS A 614 -5.18 8.18 24.37
CA CYS A 614 -5.53 9.59 24.37
C CYS A 614 -6.42 9.98 25.57
N PRO A 615 -6.18 11.13 26.23
CA PRO A 615 -7.14 11.72 27.15
C PRO A 615 -8.49 12.05 26.48
N PRO A 616 -9.57 12.29 27.25
CA PRO A 616 -10.85 12.74 26.70
C PRO A 616 -10.73 14.00 25.84
N ASN A 617 -11.44 14.06 24.71
CA ASN A 617 -11.52 15.20 23.78
C ASN A 617 -10.17 15.63 23.13
N ALA A 618 -9.18 14.72 23.12
CA ALA A 618 -7.85 14.99 22.58
C ALA A 618 -7.86 15.29 21.07
N ILE A 619 -6.80 15.95 20.62
CA ILE A 619 -6.37 16.04 19.22
C ILE A 619 -5.24 15.02 19.06
N LEU A 620 -5.41 14.03 18.19
CA LEU A 620 -4.40 13.02 17.88
C LEU A 620 -3.84 13.27 16.49
N PHE A 621 -2.58 13.72 16.42
CA PHE A 621 -1.84 13.85 15.17
C PHE A 621 -1.23 12.49 14.78
N THR A 622 -1.53 12.06 13.56
CA THR A 622 -1.04 10.83 12.92
C THR A 622 -0.22 11.19 11.67
N TYR A 623 0.54 10.28 11.05
CA TYR A 623 1.38 10.62 9.88
C TYR A 623 1.17 9.74 8.64
N GLY A 624 0.78 8.47 8.79
CA GLY A 624 0.76 7.51 7.68
C GLY A 624 -0.58 6.79 7.47
N ASP A 625 -0.57 5.84 6.54
CA ASP A 625 -1.74 5.02 6.24
C ASP A 625 -1.98 3.99 7.38
N ASN A 626 -0.91 3.31 7.80
CA ASN A 626 -0.98 2.24 8.79
C ASN A 626 -1.40 2.70 10.20
N ASP A 627 -1.11 3.94 10.61
CA ASP A 627 -1.66 4.48 11.86
C ASP A 627 -3.08 5.04 11.66
N THR A 628 -3.31 5.81 10.59
CA THR A 628 -4.56 6.57 10.41
C THR A 628 -5.77 5.74 9.97
N TYR A 629 -5.61 4.82 9.02
CA TYR A 629 -6.78 4.21 8.37
C TYR A 629 -7.50 3.22 9.27
N SER A 630 -6.77 2.43 10.05
CA SER A 630 -7.38 1.58 11.09
C SER A 630 -8.03 2.43 12.20
N LEU A 631 -7.47 3.60 12.54
CA LEU A 631 -8.09 4.56 13.46
C LEU A 631 -9.43 5.10 12.92
N TRP A 632 -9.51 5.38 11.62
CA TRP A 632 -10.77 5.78 10.99
C TRP A 632 -11.81 4.65 11.02
N TYR A 633 -11.41 3.39 10.83
CA TYR A 633 -12.33 2.25 10.98
C TYR A 633 -12.92 2.20 12.39
N ASP A 634 -12.08 2.20 13.41
CA ASP A 634 -12.50 2.13 14.82
C ASP A 634 -13.50 3.25 15.17
N GLN A 635 -13.29 4.47 14.65
CA GLN A 635 -14.18 5.61 14.91
C GLN A 635 -15.45 5.62 14.04
N GLU A 636 -15.30 5.49 12.72
CA GLU A 636 -16.39 5.69 11.77
C GLU A 636 -17.33 4.48 11.69
N VAL A 637 -16.83 3.28 12.00
CA VAL A 637 -17.61 2.04 11.97
C VAL A 637 -18.00 1.62 13.37
N GLU A 638 -17.04 1.37 14.26
CA GLU A 638 -17.32 0.82 15.59
C GLU A 638 -17.65 1.88 16.66
N GLY A 639 -17.45 3.17 16.36
CA GLY A 639 -17.77 4.25 17.29
C GLY A 639 -16.88 4.29 18.53
N ILE A 640 -15.63 3.84 18.42
CA ILE A 640 -14.65 3.85 19.52
C ILE A 640 -14.07 5.26 19.66
N ARG A 641 -14.17 5.86 20.85
CA ARG A 641 -13.62 7.20 21.16
C ARG A 641 -13.93 8.28 20.10
N PRO A 642 -15.21 8.49 19.72
CA PRO A 642 -15.60 9.48 18.72
C PRO A 642 -15.40 10.94 19.17
N ASP A 643 -14.96 11.15 20.42
CA ASP A 643 -14.56 12.43 20.99
C ASP A 643 -13.15 12.88 20.56
N VAL A 644 -12.25 11.93 20.27
CA VAL A 644 -10.87 12.21 19.85
C VAL A 644 -10.87 12.68 18.39
N ARG A 645 -10.20 13.80 18.09
CA ARG A 645 -10.00 14.24 16.71
C ARG A 645 -8.75 13.61 16.12
N ILE A 646 -8.90 12.74 15.13
CA ILE A 646 -7.77 12.22 14.34
C ILE A 646 -7.39 13.27 13.27
N VAL A 647 -6.11 13.62 13.21
CA VAL A 647 -5.54 14.56 12.22
C VAL A 647 -4.34 13.92 11.53
N ASN A 648 -4.52 13.47 10.30
CA ASN A 648 -3.42 12.95 9.49
C ASN A 648 -2.57 14.10 8.93
N LEU A 649 -1.32 14.19 9.37
CA LEU A 649 -0.39 15.26 9.02
C LEU A 649 -0.03 15.28 7.52
N SER A 650 0.02 14.12 6.86
CA SER A 650 0.26 14.04 5.41
C SER A 650 -0.89 14.67 4.61
N LEU A 651 -2.13 14.55 5.11
CA LEU A 651 -3.31 15.19 4.51
C LEU A 651 -3.53 16.63 4.97
N PHE A 652 -2.98 17.03 6.12
CA PHE A 652 -3.12 18.36 6.74
C PHE A 652 -2.38 19.48 6.02
N SER A 653 -1.57 19.13 5.02
CA SER A 653 -1.01 20.06 4.05
C SER A 653 -2.08 20.59 3.06
N GLY A 654 -3.14 19.81 2.83
CA GLY A 654 -4.27 20.19 1.96
C GLY A 654 -5.20 21.20 2.62
N ASP A 655 -5.50 22.29 1.90
CA ASP A 655 -6.41 23.34 2.37
C ASP A 655 -7.82 22.80 2.67
N TRP A 656 -8.30 21.83 1.89
CA TRP A 656 -9.55 21.12 2.10
C TRP A 656 -9.59 20.38 3.45
N TYR A 657 -8.49 19.78 3.90
CA TYR A 657 -8.44 19.00 5.14
C TYR A 657 -8.38 19.93 6.36
N ILE A 658 -7.62 21.02 6.29
CA ILE A 658 -7.64 22.07 7.32
C ILE A 658 -9.06 22.62 7.50
N ARG A 659 -9.73 22.95 6.38
CA ARG A 659 -11.12 23.42 6.39
C ARG A 659 -12.08 22.39 6.98
N GLN A 660 -11.85 21.11 6.74
CA GLN A 660 -12.64 20.03 7.33
C GLN A 660 -12.43 19.94 8.85
N MET A 661 -11.19 20.14 9.33
CA MET A 661 -10.89 20.14 10.75
C MET A 661 -11.54 21.29 11.53
N GLN A 662 -11.90 22.39 10.86
CA GLN A 662 -12.67 23.50 11.42
C GLN A 662 -14.18 23.20 11.58
N LYS A 663 -14.63 22.00 11.24
CA LYS A 663 -16.02 21.55 11.43
C LYS A 663 -16.12 20.53 12.55
N LYS A 664 -17.33 20.38 13.09
CA LYS A 664 -17.66 19.29 14.02
C LYS A 664 -17.58 17.96 13.28
N MET A 665 -16.93 16.96 13.89
CA MET A 665 -16.81 15.61 13.34
C MET A 665 -17.09 14.60 14.45
N ASN A 666 -18.04 13.69 14.22
CA ASN A 666 -18.55 12.78 15.25
C ASN A 666 -18.93 13.56 16.54
N GLN A 667 -18.37 13.20 17.70
CA GLN A 667 -18.58 13.89 18.98
C GLN A 667 -17.52 14.98 19.24
N SER A 668 -16.55 15.13 18.35
CA SER A 668 -15.44 16.06 18.49
C SER A 668 -15.81 17.45 17.96
N GLU A 669 -15.74 18.46 18.83
CA GLU A 669 -15.91 19.87 18.43
C GLU A 669 -14.82 20.31 17.42
N PRO A 670 -15.04 21.40 16.65
CA PRO A 670 -14.03 21.96 15.76
C PRO A 670 -12.65 22.11 16.41
N LEU A 671 -11.58 21.94 15.62
CA LEU A 671 -10.24 22.29 16.09
C LEU A 671 -10.14 23.81 16.32
N PRO A 672 -9.33 24.27 17.29
CA PRO A 672 -9.12 25.69 17.57
C PRO A 672 -8.20 26.34 16.51
N ILE A 673 -8.54 26.18 15.24
CA ILE A 673 -7.89 26.83 14.10
C ILE A 673 -8.67 28.10 13.82
N THR A 674 -8.06 29.25 14.13
CA THR A 674 -8.68 30.57 14.07
C THR A 674 -8.55 31.21 12.70
N MET A 675 -7.54 30.82 11.91
CA MET A 675 -7.33 31.41 10.58
C MET A 675 -8.53 31.14 9.65
N PRO A 676 -9.06 32.17 8.95
CA PRO A 676 -10.11 31.98 7.96
C PRO A 676 -9.55 31.35 6.68
N TYR A 677 -10.42 30.70 5.89
CA TYR A 677 -10.03 29.98 4.67
C TYR A 677 -9.19 30.81 3.69
N ASP A 678 -9.43 32.12 3.58
CA ASP A 678 -8.67 33.02 2.72
C ASP A 678 -7.17 33.11 3.06
N LYS A 679 -6.75 32.68 4.26
CA LYS A 679 -5.35 32.69 4.69
C LYS A 679 -4.55 31.47 4.23
N TYR A 680 -5.21 30.38 3.87
CA TYR A 680 -4.57 29.09 3.58
C TYR A 680 -5.15 28.35 2.36
N LYS A 681 -6.11 28.93 1.63
CA LYS A 681 -6.61 28.39 0.35
C LYS A 681 -5.46 28.16 -0.64
N GLU A 682 -5.62 27.21 -1.56
CA GLU A 682 -4.64 26.91 -2.61
C GLU A 682 -4.08 28.19 -3.27
N GLY A 683 -2.75 28.32 -3.35
CA GLY A 683 -2.05 29.52 -3.85
C GLY A 683 -1.76 30.59 -2.79
N VAL A 684 -2.13 30.38 -1.52
CA VAL A 684 -1.90 31.34 -0.42
C VAL A 684 -1.13 30.67 0.71
N ARG A 685 0.06 31.22 1.02
CA ARG A 685 0.96 30.72 2.08
C ARG A 685 1.23 29.22 1.96
N ASP A 686 1.39 28.73 0.73
CA ASP A 686 1.73 27.32 0.48
C ASP A 686 3.08 26.96 1.14
N VAL A 687 4.04 27.90 1.10
CA VAL A 687 5.30 27.83 1.85
C VAL A 687 5.67 29.22 2.38
N ILE A 688 6.08 29.29 3.65
CA ILE A 688 6.61 30.47 4.33
C ILE A 688 8.07 30.17 4.70
N TYR A 689 9.03 30.84 4.07
CA TYR A 689 10.45 30.57 4.31
C TYR A 689 10.97 31.23 5.59
N TYR A 690 11.93 30.57 6.23
CA TYR A 690 12.70 31.13 7.33
C TYR A 690 13.64 32.23 6.83
N ASN A 691 13.57 33.39 7.47
CA ASN A 691 14.48 34.50 7.26
C ASN A 691 14.86 35.08 8.62
N ASP A 692 16.09 34.78 9.06
CA ASP A 692 16.58 35.14 10.39
C ASP A 692 16.68 36.66 10.55
N GLN A 693 15.81 37.23 11.39
CA GLN A 693 15.85 38.65 11.75
C GLN A 693 16.64 38.93 13.03
N GLN A 694 17.39 37.93 13.53
CA GLN A 694 18.19 38.02 14.76
C GLN A 694 17.35 38.44 15.97
N VAL A 695 16.10 37.98 16.03
CA VAL A 695 15.19 38.27 17.14
C VAL A 695 15.77 37.69 18.43
N ALA A 696 15.96 38.54 19.44
CA ALA A 696 16.58 38.13 20.70
C ALA A 696 15.62 37.25 21.52
N GLY A 697 16.12 36.08 21.96
CA GLY A 697 15.39 35.16 22.83
C GLY A 697 14.27 34.37 22.14
N ALA A 698 13.42 33.74 22.94
CA ALA A 698 12.26 32.99 22.48
C ALA A 698 11.00 33.88 22.43
N VAL A 699 10.19 33.73 21.38
CA VAL A 699 9.02 34.58 21.10
C VAL A 699 7.72 33.78 21.29
N GLU A 700 6.68 34.41 21.85
CA GLU A 700 5.39 33.73 22.05
C GLU A 700 4.84 33.20 20.72
N VAL A 701 4.39 31.94 20.70
CA VAL A 701 3.85 31.28 19.50
C VAL A 701 2.69 32.07 18.91
N LYS A 702 1.89 32.73 19.76
CA LYS A 702 0.81 33.61 19.32
C LYS A 702 1.33 34.81 18.52
N ASP A 703 2.39 35.47 18.99
CA ASP A 703 2.97 36.63 18.29
C ASP A 703 3.61 36.19 16.96
N ILE A 704 4.24 35.01 16.93
CA ILE A 704 4.75 34.40 15.69
C ILE A 704 3.60 34.13 14.72
N PHE A 705 2.51 33.52 15.19
CA PHE A 705 1.33 33.26 14.37
C PHE A 705 0.72 34.54 13.79
N ASP A 706 0.52 35.56 14.63
CA ASP A 706 -0.05 36.85 14.22
C ASP A 706 0.87 37.54 13.17
N PHE A 707 2.18 37.43 13.33
CA PHE A 707 3.16 37.95 12.38
C PHE A 707 3.10 37.23 11.02
N ILE A 708 3.24 35.90 11.00
CA ILE A 708 3.33 35.12 9.76
C ILE A 708 2.00 35.04 8.99
N THR A 709 0.87 35.33 9.66
CA THR A 709 -0.46 35.38 9.04
C THR A 709 -0.94 36.79 8.69
N SER A 710 -0.17 37.82 9.00
CA SER A 710 -0.53 39.20 8.67
C SER A 710 -0.52 39.45 7.15
N ASP A 711 -1.46 40.25 6.67
CA ASP A 711 -1.47 40.79 5.29
C ASP A 711 -0.86 42.21 5.24
N ASP A 712 -0.41 42.74 6.38
CA ASP A 712 0.24 44.03 6.42
C ASP A 712 1.66 43.92 5.85
N LYS A 713 1.96 44.77 4.86
CA LYS A 713 3.22 44.77 4.11
C LYS A 713 4.43 45.03 5.00
N GLN A 714 4.26 45.65 6.17
CA GLN A 714 5.37 45.88 7.11
C GLN A 714 5.88 44.57 7.74
N PHE A 715 5.09 43.50 7.72
CA PHE A 715 5.46 42.17 8.23
C PHE A 715 5.76 41.17 7.11
N GLN A 716 5.96 41.67 5.88
CA GLN A 716 6.24 40.87 4.69
C GLN A 716 7.58 41.31 4.07
N VAL A 717 8.21 40.39 3.34
CA VAL A 717 9.39 40.68 2.51
C VAL A 717 8.98 40.81 1.05
N GLN A 718 9.62 41.72 0.34
CA GLN A 718 9.42 41.86 -1.11
C GLN A 718 10.38 40.91 -1.86
N TYR A 719 9.82 40.06 -2.72
CA TYR A 719 10.55 39.18 -3.62
C TYR A 719 11.09 39.96 -4.84
N GLN A 720 12.01 39.33 -5.58
CA GLN A 720 12.64 39.93 -6.77
C GLN A 720 11.64 40.28 -7.88
N ASN A 721 10.53 39.54 -7.97
CA ASN A 721 9.42 39.81 -8.89
C ASN A 721 8.51 40.97 -8.45
N GLY A 722 8.80 41.61 -7.30
CA GLY A 722 8.05 42.73 -6.74
C GLY A 722 6.88 42.33 -5.83
N GLU A 723 6.55 41.04 -5.73
CA GLU A 723 5.50 40.53 -4.86
C GLU A 723 5.94 40.51 -3.39
N TYR A 724 4.98 40.59 -2.46
CA TYR A 724 5.25 40.51 -1.04
C TYR A 724 4.89 39.11 -0.51
N GLY A 725 5.74 38.56 0.35
CA GLY A 725 5.55 37.25 0.99
C GLY A 725 5.73 37.31 2.49
N ASN A 726 4.96 36.49 3.21
CA ASN A 726 5.20 36.24 4.63
C ASN A 726 6.49 35.42 4.80
N TYR A 727 7.17 35.62 5.93
CA TYR A 727 8.38 34.90 6.30
C TYR A 727 8.38 34.56 7.79
N LEU A 728 9.13 33.54 8.19
CA LEU A 728 9.33 33.19 9.61
C LEU A 728 10.55 33.95 10.15
N PRO A 729 10.38 34.89 11.12
CA PRO A 729 11.46 35.78 11.57
C PRO A 729 12.44 35.15 12.57
N THR A 730 12.02 34.10 13.27
CA THR A 730 12.81 33.36 14.27
C THR A 730 12.31 31.93 14.39
N LYS A 731 13.20 31.02 14.80
CA LYS A 731 12.84 29.62 15.14
C LYS A 731 12.67 29.39 16.64
N ASN A 732 13.00 30.37 17.48
CA ASN A 732 12.96 30.22 18.93
C ASN A 732 11.53 30.50 19.44
N PHE A 733 10.78 29.44 19.68
CA PHE A 733 9.37 29.50 20.04
C PHE A 733 9.20 29.42 21.56
N LYS A 734 8.22 30.15 22.07
CA LYS A 734 7.82 30.17 23.48
C LYS A 734 6.31 30.01 23.61
N LEU A 735 5.86 29.27 24.62
CA LEU A 735 4.46 29.22 25.04
C LEU A 735 4.39 29.45 26.55
N THR A 736 3.89 30.60 26.97
CA THR A 736 3.65 30.89 28.39
C THR A 736 2.55 29.99 28.96
N ILE A 737 2.79 29.46 30.15
CA ILE A 737 1.92 28.48 30.80
C ILE A 737 1.12 29.15 31.91
N ASN A 738 -0.21 28.96 31.87
CA ASN A 738 -1.10 29.28 32.98
C ASN A 738 -1.40 27.98 33.77
N PRO A 739 -0.83 27.79 34.96
CA PRO A 739 -1.01 26.56 35.74
C PRO A 739 -2.47 26.26 36.11
N ASP A 740 -3.30 27.29 36.33
CA ASP A 740 -4.72 27.11 36.65
C ASP A 740 -5.49 26.53 35.48
N GLU A 741 -5.17 26.97 34.26
CA GLU A 741 -5.82 26.50 33.04
C GLU A 741 -5.43 25.06 32.70
N VAL A 742 -4.14 24.72 32.82
CA VAL A 742 -3.62 23.37 32.59
C VAL A 742 -4.31 22.36 33.52
N VAL A 743 -4.45 22.70 34.81
CA VAL A 743 -5.14 21.84 35.80
C VAL A 743 -6.65 21.81 35.57
N LYS A 744 -7.29 22.96 35.31
CA LYS A 744 -8.73 23.05 35.06
C LYS A 744 -9.18 22.18 33.88
N ASN A 745 -8.37 22.13 32.83
CA ASN A 745 -8.66 21.35 31.63
C ASN A 745 -8.17 19.89 31.73
N GLY A 746 -7.64 19.46 32.88
CA GLY A 746 -7.30 18.06 33.14
C GLY A 746 -6.06 17.55 32.41
N VAL A 747 -5.16 18.43 31.96
CA VAL A 747 -3.90 18.05 31.31
C VAL A 747 -2.97 17.35 32.31
N VAL A 748 -2.92 17.86 33.55
CA VAL A 748 -2.27 17.21 34.69
C VAL A 748 -3.20 17.21 35.91
N PRO A 749 -3.05 16.25 36.83
CA PRO A 749 -3.80 16.28 38.09
C PRO A 749 -3.35 17.47 38.97
N ALA A 750 -4.23 17.89 39.88
CA ALA A 750 -4.01 19.09 40.70
C ALA A 750 -2.76 19.04 41.59
N ASP A 751 -2.33 17.85 42.02
CA ASP A 751 -1.11 17.63 42.81
C ASP A 751 0.18 17.85 42.00
N GLN A 752 0.11 17.86 40.67
CA GLN A 752 1.24 18.13 39.79
C GLN A 752 1.35 19.60 39.38
N LYS A 753 0.43 20.47 39.82
CA LYS A 753 0.45 21.91 39.48
C LYS A 753 1.79 22.58 39.78
N GLY A 754 2.44 22.21 40.89
CA GLY A 754 3.73 22.76 41.30
C GLY A 754 4.92 22.33 40.44
N LYS A 755 4.74 21.34 39.55
CA LYS A 755 5.78 20.83 38.64
C LYS A 755 5.70 21.46 37.24
N LEU A 756 4.72 22.32 37.01
CA LEU A 756 4.52 22.97 35.71
C LEU A 756 5.59 24.04 35.49
N VAL A 757 6.18 24.06 34.30
CA VAL A 757 7.08 25.14 33.89
C VAL A 757 6.32 26.45 33.72
N LYS A 758 7.00 27.59 33.88
CA LYS A 758 6.42 28.92 33.61
C LYS A 758 6.21 29.17 32.11
N SER A 759 7.13 28.68 31.29
CA SER A 759 7.07 28.73 29.82
C SER A 759 7.66 27.45 29.24
N MET A 760 7.05 26.97 28.15
CA MET A 760 7.68 26.01 27.26
C MET A 760 8.50 26.76 26.23
N GLU A 761 9.75 26.36 26.02
CA GLU A 761 10.66 26.99 25.05
C GLU A 761 11.34 25.90 24.20
N TRP A 762 11.25 26.05 22.88
CA TRP A 762 11.82 25.09 21.93
C TRP A 762 12.25 25.77 20.63
N VAL A 763 13.01 25.04 19.82
CA VAL A 763 13.45 25.50 18.49
C VAL A 763 12.65 24.77 17.42
N PHE A 764 11.98 25.52 16.56
CA PHE A 764 11.30 24.96 15.39
C PHE A 764 12.34 24.42 14.39
N PRO A 765 12.29 23.13 14.00
CA PRO A 765 13.39 22.50 13.28
C PRO A 765 13.50 22.96 11.81
N ALA A 766 12.39 23.08 11.10
CA ALA A 766 12.39 23.30 9.64
C ALA A 766 12.76 24.73 9.23
N ASN A 767 13.29 24.89 8.01
CA ASN A 767 13.61 26.20 7.40
C ASN A 767 12.42 26.83 6.66
N TYR A 768 11.24 26.23 6.76
CA TYR A 768 10.02 26.73 6.17
C TYR A 768 8.81 26.22 6.94
N ILE A 769 7.70 26.95 6.83
CA ILE A 769 6.39 26.58 7.36
C ILE A 769 5.47 26.31 6.17
N THR A 770 4.96 25.10 6.13
CA THR A 770 3.88 24.63 5.25
C THR A 770 2.54 24.75 5.96
N LYS A 771 1.43 24.54 5.24
CA LYS A 771 0.07 24.75 5.77
C LYS A 771 -0.26 23.89 6.99
N GLU A 772 0.19 22.64 7.04
CA GLU A 772 0.00 21.77 8.19
C GLU A 772 0.69 22.35 9.44
N LYS A 773 1.93 22.85 9.29
CA LYS A 773 2.67 23.46 10.40
C LYS A 773 2.05 24.78 10.83
N LEU A 774 1.57 25.57 9.87
CA LEU A 774 0.83 26.81 10.16
C LEU A 774 -0.44 26.53 10.97
N ALA A 775 -1.22 25.51 10.59
CA ALA A 775 -2.42 25.11 11.32
C ALA A 775 -2.09 24.54 12.71
N MET A 776 -1.00 23.78 12.86
CA MET A 776 -0.54 23.32 14.17
C MET A 776 -0.09 24.48 15.08
N ILE A 777 0.59 25.49 14.52
CA ILE A 777 0.98 26.72 15.23
C ILE A 777 -0.28 27.47 15.71
N ASP A 778 -1.31 27.60 14.86
CA ASP A 778 -2.60 28.19 15.22
C ASP A 778 -3.26 27.44 16.40
N ILE A 779 -3.29 26.10 16.33
CA ILE A 779 -3.80 25.26 17.42
C ILE A 779 -3.01 25.52 18.71
N LEU A 780 -1.68 25.55 18.68
CA LEU A 780 -0.87 25.82 19.86
C LEU A 780 -1.14 27.23 20.44
N ALA A 781 -1.31 28.23 19.58
CA ALA A 781 -1.57 29.62 19.97
C ALA A 781 -2.95 29.82 20.63
N HIS A 782 -3.96 29.04 20.22
CA HIS A 782 -5.37 29.31 20.56
C HIS A 782 -6.10 28.19 21.29
N ASN A 783 -5.49 27.02 21.48
CA ASN A 783 -6.12 25.90 22.19
C ASN A 783 -6.31 26.18 23.68
N HIS A 784 -5.40 26.95 24.30
CA HIS A 784 -5.42 27.26 25.74
C HIS A 784 -5.61 26.01 26.61
N TRP A 785 -4.93 24.91 26.24
CA TRP A 785 -5.02 23.61 26.92
C TRP A 785 -6.42 23.00 27.03
N LYS A 786 -7.45 23.55 26.37
CA LYS A 786 -8.84 23.04 26.42
C LYS A 786 -8.96 21.65 25.82
N ARG A 787 -8.13 21.36 24.81
CA ARG A 787 -8.02 20.05 24.19
C ARG A 787 -6.63 19.48 24.40
N PRO A 788 -6.50 18.28 24.98
CA PRO A 788 -5.22 17.59 25.06
C PRO A 788 -4.61 17.38 23.67
N ILE A 789 -3.30 17.56 23.52
CA ILE A 789 -2.59 17.39 22.25
C ILE A 789 -1.75 16.13 22.32
N CYS A 790 -2.02 15.20 21.42
CA CYS A 790 -1.36 13.91 21.32
C CYS A 790 -0.76 13.70 19.93
N PHE A 791 0.34 12.95 19.86
CA PHE A 791 0.94 12.46 18.63
C PHE A 791 1.03 10.94 18.69
N THR A 792 0.87 10.25 17.56
CA THR A 792 1.22 8.83 17.48
C THR A 792 2.72 8.66 17.73
N THR A 793 3.11 7.59 18.43
CA THR A 793 4.53 7.27 18.65
C THR A 793 5.29 6.89 17.38
N THR A 794 4.57 6.71 16.26
CA THR A 794 5.08 6.44 14.92
C THR A 794 5.30 7.70 14.10
N ALA A 795 4.91 8.88 14.60
CA ALA A 795 5.20 10.15 13.94
C ALA A 795 6.71 10.45 14.00
N GLY A 796 7.33 10.67 12.84
CA GLY A 796 8.74 11.05 12.75
C GLY A 796 9.04 12.39 13.44
N GLU A 797 10.29 12.61 13.86
CA GLU A 797 10.65 13.79 14.66
C GLU A 797 10.36 15.13 13.99
N ASP A 798 10.50 15.22 12.66
CA ASP A 798 10.16 16.41 11.86
C ASP A 798 8.67 16.79 11.99
N ASN A 799 7.83 15.83 12.35
CA ASN A 799 6.40 16.03 12.57
C ASN A 799 6.07 16.62 13.94
N LEU A 800 6.98 16.53 14.92
CA LEU A 800 6.76 16.93 16.31
C LEU A 800 7.03 18.42 16.60
N MET A 801 7.42 19.20 15.59
CA MET A 801 7.65 20.66 15.67
C MET A 801 8.69 21.13 16.72
N GLY A 802 9.59 20.25 17.17
CA GLY A 802 10.57 20.57 18.22
C GLY A 802 10.03 20.39 19.66
N LEU A 803 8.82 19.83 19.84
CA LEU A 803 8.17 19.69 21.14
C LEU A 803 8.64 18.47 21.97
N GLN A 804 9.61 17.68 21.50
CA GLN A 804 10.06 16.43 22.13
C GLN A 804 10.36 16.58 23.63
N SER A 805 10.93 17.71 24.04
CA SER A 805 11.21 18.00 25.46
C SER A 805 9.98 18.14 26.36
N TYR A 806 8.78 18.19 25.81
CA TYR A 806 7.51 18.29 26.55
C TYR A 806 6.52 17.17 26.20
N LEU A 807 6.95 16.18 25.42
CA LEU A 807 6.17 15.02 25.06
C LEU A 807 6.42 13.89 26.07
N TYR A 808 5.35 13.30 26.57
CA TYR A 808 5.38 12.17 27.51
C TYR A 808 4.59 10.99 26.93
N LYS A 809 5.20 9.81 26.92
CA LYS A 809 4.59 8.58 26.42
C LYS A 809 3.54 8.06 27.39
N GLU A 810 2.33 7.81 26.89
CA GLU A 810 1.17 7.28 27.64
C GLU A 810 0.70 5.92 27.11
N GLY A 811 1.55 5.23 26.34
CA GLY A 811 1.21 4.03 25.59
C GLY A 811 1.68 4.21 24.15
N PHE A 812 0.76 4.22 23.20
CA PHE A 812 1.06 4.50 21.79
C PHE A 812 0.95 5.97 21.40
N THR A 813 0.75 6.84 22.37
CA THR A 813 0.70 8.28 22.12
C THR A 813 1.72 9.02 22.96
N TYR A 814 2.29 10.06 22.37
CA TYR A 814 2.97 11.13 23.07
C TYR A 814 1.96 12.21 23.42
N HIS A 815 1.80 12.52 24.70
CA HIS A 815 0.95 13.61 25.20
C HIS A 815 1.82 14.83 25.52
N LEU A 816 1.41 16.01 25.04
CA LEU A 816 2.08 17.27 25.32
C LEU A 816 1.74 17.75 26.74
N ILE A 817 2.74 17.80 27.63
CA ILE A 817 2.58 18.20 29.03
C ILE A 817 3.67 19.22 29.42
N PRO A 818 3.32 20.39 29.99
CA PRO A 818 4.26 21.47 30.28
C PRO A 818 5.04 21.25 31.59
N LEU A 819 5.80 20.15 31.67
CA LEU A 819 6.68 19.83 32.80
C LEU A 819 8.13 20.24 32.52
N GLU A 820 8.98 20.24 33.56
CA GLU A 820 10.40 20.55 33.43
C GLU A 820 11.12 19.59 32.47
N LYS A 821 12.08 20.13 31.72
CA LYS A 821 12.93 19.34 30.82
C LYS A 821 13.79 18.40 31.67
N ASP A 822 13.64 17.10 31.46
CA ASP A 822 14.54 16.13 32.07
C ASP A 822 15.85 16.07 31.27
N THR A 823 16.86 16.80 31.73
CA THR A 823 18.19 16.84 31.08
C THR A 823 19.00 15.56 31.29
N THR A 824 18.55 14.64 32.15
CA THR A 824 19.23 13.37 32.39
C THR A 824 18.92 12.32 31.32
N ILE A 825 17.80 12.50 30.61
CA ILE A 825 17.35 11.60 29.55
C ILE A 825 17.90 12.07 28.20
N ARG A 826 18.76 11.26 27.57
CA ARG A 826 19.36 11.57 26.27
C ARG A 826 18.31 11.56 25.14
N ASN A 827 17.44 10.56 25.11
CA ASN A 827 16.34 10.50 24.15
C ASN A 827 15.05 11.00 24.80
N GLN A 828 14.69 12.25 24.55
CA GLN A 828 13.49 12.86 25.16
C GLN A 828 12.20 12.09 24.84
N LEU A 829 12.14 11.31 23.76
CA LEU A 829 10.96 10.52 23.41
C LEU A 829 10.78 9.22 24.21
N SER A 830 11.74 8.85 25.06
CA SER A 830 11.58 7.70 25.99
C SER A 830 10.93 8.09 27.32
N LYS A 831 10.63 9.38 27.54
CA LYS A 831 9.95 9.84 28.76
C LYS A 831 8.54 9.27 28.85
N THR A 832 8.16 8.81 30.03
CA THR A 832 6.84 8.22 30.27
C THR A 832 6.04 9.03 31.28
N ASN A 833 4.73 9.17 31.04
CA ASN A 833 3.78 9.47 32.11
C ASN A 833 3.42 8.14 32.80
N THR A 834 4.35 7.67 33.63
CA THR A 834 4.52 6.24 33.97
C THR A 834 3.26 5.57 34.52
N MET A 835 2.53 6.20 35.44
CA MET A 835 1.34 5.57 36.05
C MET A 835 0.12 5.60 35.13
N VAL A 836 -0.02 6.62 34.27
CA VAL A 836 -1.06 6.66 33.23
C VAL A 836 -0.78 5.57 32.19
N MET A 837 0.47 5.50 31.73
CA MET A 837 0.94 4.46 30.81
C MET A 837 0.76 3.05 31.40
N TYR A 838 1.09 2.84 32.68
CA TYR A 838 0.86 1.57 33.38
C TYR A 838 -0.61 1.17 33.33
N ASN A 839 -1.52 2.09 33.67
CA ASN A 839 -2.95 1.80 33.65
C ASN A 839 -3.45 1.49 32.24
N ASN A 840 -2.99 2.23 31.23
CA ASN A 840 -3.36 1.98 29.84
C ASN A 840 -2.92 0.58 29.39
N ILE A 841 -1.63 0.24 29.56
CA ILE A 841 -1.07 -1.03 29.08
C ILE A 841 -1.60 -2.23 29.87
N MET A 842 -1.69 -2.13 31.20
CA MET A 842 -2.02 -3.27 32.04
C MET A 842 -3.52 -3.55 32.10
N ASN A 843 -4.36 -2.52 32.01
CA ASN A 843 -5.79 -2.64 32.29
C ASN A 843 -6.70 -2.32 31.09
N LYS A 844 -6.20 -1.62 30.06
CA LYS A 844 -7.06 -1.18 28.94
C LYS A 844 -6.65 -1.71 27.58
N PHE A 845 -5.35 -1.93 27.35
CA PHE A 845 -4.84 -2.33 26.04
C PHE A 845 -5.33 -3.71 25.63
N LYS A 846 -5.50 -3.87 24.31
CA LYS A 846 -5.69 -5.15 23.64
C LYS A 846 -4.42 -5.50 22.85
N PHE A 847 -4.17 -6.79 22.62
CA PHE A 847 -2.89 -7.27 22.08
C PHE A 847 -3.02 -8.00 20.74
N GLY A 848 -4.16 -7.91 20.04
CA GLY A 848 -4.30 -8.41 18.66
C GLY A 848 -4.18 -9.92 18.51
N ASN A 849 -4.30 -10.67 19.62
CA ASN A 849 -3.98 -12.10 19.72
C ASN A 849 -2.54 -12.42 19.26
N PHE A 850 -1.58 -11.51 19.47
CA PHE A 850 -0.23 -11.58 18.90
C PHE A 850 0.48 -12.91 19.19
N LYS A 851 0.41 -13.40 20.44
CA LYS A 851 1.12 -14.63 20.85
C LYS A 851 0.59 -15.91 20.22
N HIS A 852 -0.69 -15.95 19.89
CA HIS A 852 -1.38 -17.17 19.42
C HIS A 852 -1.94 -17.02 18.00
N ALA A 853 -1.64 -15.91 17.32
CA ALA A 853 -1.98 -15.72 15.92
C ALA A 853 -1.31 -16.81 15.07
N ARG A 854 -2.08 -17.41 14.16
CA ARG A 854 -1.58 -18.43 13.22
C ARG A 854 -0.57 -17.85 12.23
N TYR A 855 -0.74 -16.58 11.89
CA TYR A 855 0.13 -15.81 11.02
C TYR A 855 0.12 -14.34 11.44
N LEU A 856 1.28 -13.70 11.35
CA LEU A 856 1.49 -12.29 11.56
C LEU A 856 2.15 -11.74 10.29
N ASP A 857 1.50 -10.79 9.66
CA ASP A 857 2.01 -10.19 8.42
C ASP A 857 3.23 -9.30 8.66
N HIS A 858 3.88 -8.93 7.55
CA HIS A 858 5.02 -8.04 7.55
C HIS A 858 4.78 -6.79 8.42
N GLU A 859 3.65 -6.08 8.26
CA GLU A 859 3.35 -4.89 9.06
C GLU A 859 3.20 -5.16 10.56
N SER A 860 2.58 -6.30 10.94
CA SER A 860 2.49 -6.68 12.35
C SER A 860 3.88 -6.87 12.95
N THR A 861 4.78 -7.51 12.22
CA THR A 861 6.13 -7.86 12.71
C THR A 861 7.15 -6.73 12.59
N SER A 862 7.01 -5.82 11.61
CA SER A 862 7.94 -4.73 11.34
C SER A 862 7.54 -3.41 12.01
N MET A 863 6.25 -3.17 12.24
CA MET A 863 5.75 -1.92 12.82
C MET A 863 5.22 -2.15 14.24
N PHE A 864 4.26 -3.07 14.41
CA PHE A 864 3.54 -3.17 15.69
C PHE A 864 4.33 -3.92 16.77
N TYR A 865 5.01 -5.00 16.42
CA TYR A 865 5.86 -5.76 17.33
C TYR A 865 6.95 -4.91 18.00
N PRO A 866 7.85 -4.21 17.26
CA PRO A 866 8.89 -3.39 17.89
C PRO A 866 8.31 -2.21 18.67
N LEU A 867 7.19 -1.64 18.21
CA LEU A 867 6.50 -0.57 18.94
C LEU A 867 6.02 -1.07 20.31
N MET A 868 5.41 -2.25 20.36
CA MET A 868 4.98 -2.86 21.62
C MET A 868 6.17 -3.16 22.52
N THR A 869 7.22 -3.80 22.00
CA THR A 869 8.44 -4.11 22.76
C THR A 869 9.05 -2.87 23.40
N SER A 870 9.28 -1.80 22.62
CA SER A 870 9.83 -0.54 23.15
C SER A 870 8.92 0.11 24.19
N THR A 871 7.60 0.06 23.98
CA THR A 871 6.60 0.60 24.91
C THR A 871 6.63 -0.12 26.28
N PHE A 872 6.78 -1.44 26.30
CA PHE A 872 6.96 -2.19 27.56
C PHE A 872 8.30 -1.88 28.25
N ILE A 873 9.38 -1.75 27.48
CA ILE A 873 10.71 -1.40 28.00
C ILE A 873 10.67 -0.02 28.67
N ASP A 874 10.15 1.00 27.97
CA ASP A 874 10.06 2.38 28.48
C ASP A 874 9.24 2.43 29.79
N LEU A 875 8.12 1.70 29.84
CA LEU A 875 7.29 1.64 31.05
C LEU A 875 8.03 0.97 32.22
N ALA A 876 8.66 -0.18 32.00
CA ALA A 876 9.39 -0.90 33.04
C ALA A 876 10.56 -0.07 33.57
N GLN A 877 11.31 0.61 32.69
CA GLN A 877 12.39 1.51 33.09
C GLN A 877 11.87 2.69 33.92
N GLY A 878 10.80 3.34 33.48
CA GLY A 878 10.18 4.45 34.22
C GLY A 878 9.71 4.03 35.62
N LEU A 879 9.13 2.84 35.76
CA LEU A 879 8.70 2.30 37.06
C LEU A 879 9.89 2.04 37.99
N ILE A 880 10.99 1.47 37.46
CA ILE A 880 12.21 1.23 38.25
C ILE A 880 12.82 2.57 38.72
N GLN A 881 12.88 3.57 37.84
CA GLN A 881 13.39 4.90 38.19
C GLN A 881 12.55 5.56 39.31
N GLN A 882 11.25 5.27 39.37
CA GLN A 882 10.34 5.73 40.42
C GLN A 882 10.31 4.81 41.66
N GLY A 883 11.20 3.80 41.75
CA GLY A 883 11.27 2.88 42.88
C GLY A 883 10.13 1.85 42.96
N ARG A 884 9.39 1.63 41.86
CA ARG A 884 8.25 0.69 41.76
C ARG A 884 8.61 -0.60 41.03
N SER A 885 9.63 -1.29 41.55
CA SER A 885 10.13 -2.54 40.95
C SER A 885 9.09 -3.67 40.91
N ASP A 886 8.15 -3.70 41.86
CA ASP A 886 7.06 -4.68 41.90
C ASP A 886 6.11 -4.54 40.69
N LEU A 887 5.79 -3.30 40.30
CA LEU A 887 4.98 -3.01 39.13
C LEU A 887 5.76 -3.27 37.84
N ALA A 888 7.06 -2.92 37.81
CA ALA A 888 7.91 -3.21 36.67
C ALA A 888 7.98 -4.71 36.36
N LEU A 889 8.04 -5.55 37.39
CA LEU A 889 8.02 -7.01 37.23
C LEU A 889 6.70 -7.50 36.62
N LYS A 890 5.55 -6.96 37.07
CA LYS A 890 4.24 -7.27 36.46
C LYS A 890 4.17 -6.88 34.98
N VAL A 891 4.79 -5.77 34.60
CA VAL A 891 4.87 -5.32 33.21
C VAL A 891 5.65 -6.32 32.35
N LEU A 892 6.78 -6.83 32.84
CA LEU A 892 7.54 -7.87 32.13
C LEU A 892 6.75 -9.18 31.98
N HIS A 893 6.03 -9.60 33.02
CA HIS A 893 5.17 -10.79 32.94
C HIS A 893 4.01 -10.61 31.97
N LYS A 894 3.43 -9.41 31.91
CA LYS A 894 2.38 -9.09 30.93
C LYS A 894 2.92 -9.12 29.50
N TYR A 895 4.12 -8.57 29.25
CA TYR A 895 4.77 -8.69 27.95
C TYR A 895 4.93 -10.16 27.57
N ASP A 896 5.48 -10.98 28.47
CA ASP A 896 5.70 -12.40 28.22
C ASP A 896 4.38 -13.16 27.99
N GLN A 897 3.30 -12.77 28.67
CA GLN A 897 2.00 -13.38 28.51
C GLN A 897 1.39 -13.09 27.13
N GLU A 898 1.53 -11.87 26.61
CA GLU A 898 0.78 -11.39 25.45
C GLU A 898 1.58 -11.40 24.13
N MET A 899 2.91 -11.37 24.20
CA MET A 899 3.77 -11.29 23.03
C MET A 899 4.43 -12.65 22.72
N PRO A 900 4.58 -13.02 21.43
CA PRO A 900 5.32 -14.22 21.05
C PRO A 900 6.82 -14.00 21.16
N ASP A 901 7.55 -15.09 21.41
CA ASP A 901 9.01 -15.09 21.45
C ASP A 901 9.61 -15.29 20.05
N ILE A 902 9.36 -14.33 19.14
CA ILE A 902 9.91 -14.31 17.76
C ILE A 902 10.99 -13.25 17.60
N MET A 903 11.83 -13.39 16.58
CA MET A 903 12.91 -12.45 16.24
C MET A 903 12.86 -12.20 14.73
N PRO A 904 11.93 -11.37 14.25
CA PRO A 904 11.70 -11.17 12.82
C PRO A 904 12.91 -10.55 12.11
N TYR A 905 13.74 -9.78 12.81
CA TYR A 905 15.00 -9.21 12.32
C TYR A 905 15.93 -8.84 13.48
N ILE A 906 17.21 -8.58 13.17
CA ILE A 906 18.29 -8.47 14.17
C ILE A 906 18.08 -7.33 15.18
N ASP A 907 17.49 -6.20 14.78
CA ASP A 907 17.26 -5.07 15.68
C ASP A 907 16.31 -5.41 16.84
N VAL A 908 15.36 -6.32 16.60
CA VAL A 908 14.47 -6.84 17.65
C VAL A 908 15.24 -7.64 18.69
N ALA A 909 16.33 -8.32 18.31
CA ALA A 909 17.22 -8.99 19.25
C ALA A 909 17.83 -8.00 20.23
N GLY A 910 18.29 -6.86 19.70
CA GLY A 910 18.80 -5.73 20.50
C GLY A 910 17.73 -5.18 21.45
N HIS A 911 16.48 -5.01 21.00
CA HIS A 911 15.40 -4.58 21.89
C HIS A 911 15.09 -5.60 23.01
N LYS A 912 15.01 -6.89 22.67
CA LYS A 912 14.76 -7.96 23.65
C LYS A 912 15.87 -8.12 24.68
N LEU A 913 17.10 -7.75 24.33
CA LEU A 913 18.21 -7.70 25.26
C LEU A 913 17.88 -6.83 26.48
N PHE A 914 17.25 -5.67 26.27
CA PHE A 914 16.84 -4.78 27.36
C PHE A 914 15.78 -5.43 28.26
N LEU A 915 14.85 -6.22 27.69
CA LEU A 915 13.89 -6.98 28.50
C LEU A 915 14.59 -8.02 29.38
N ALA A 916 15.60 -8.71 28.84
CA ALA A 916 16.40 -9.66 29.63
C ALA A 916 17.17 -8.96 30.76
N GLN A 917 17.81 -7.82 30.48
CA GLN A 917 18.50 -7.01 31.48
C GLN A 917 17.54 -6.54 32.59
N LEU A 918 16.34 -6.08 32.22
CA LEU A 918 15.31 -5.68 33.17
C LEU A 918 14.86 -6.86 34.05
N ALA A 919 14.68 -8.05 33.46
CA ALA A 919 14.32 -9.25 34.22
C ALA A 919 15.37 -9.60 35.28
N PHE A 920 16.67 -9.59 34.94
CA PHE A 920 17.74 -9.82 35.91
C PHE A 920 17.81 -8.74 36.99
N ARG A 921 17.67 -7.46 36.61
CA ARG A 921 17.64 -6.34 37.55
C ARG A 921 16.49 -6.43 38.55
N LEU A 922 15.38 -7.04 38.15
CA LEU A 922 14.20 -7.29 38.97
C LEU A 922 14.21 -8.67 39.65
N HIS A 923 15.34 -9.39 39.57
CA HIS A 923 15.56 -10.72 40.15
C HIS A 923 14.66 -11.83 39.60
N ASP A 924 14.09 -11.67 38.39
CA ASP A 924 13.42 -12.74 37.65
C ASP A 924 14.42 -13.47 36.75
N TYR A 925 15.24 -14.31 37.38
CA TYR A 925 16.28 -15.08 36.71
C TYR A 925 15.70 -16.10 35.72
N ALA A 926 14.49 -16.61 35.95
CA ALA A 926 13.88 -17.60 35.06
C ALA A 926 13.54 -16.96 33.70
N LEU A 927 12.86 -15.80 33.73
CA LEU A 927 12.56 -15.03 32.53
C LEU A 927 13.84 -14.53 31.85
N GLY A 928 14.77 -13.96 32.63
CA GLY A 928 16.04 -13.45 32.13
C GLY A 928 16.86 -14.52 31.41
N ASN A 929 17.02 -15.70 32.02
CA ASN A 929 17.77 -16.82 31.43
C ASN A 929 17.12 -17.34 30.15
N ARG A 930 15.78 -17.44 30.11
CA ARG A 930 15.06 -17.85 28.90
C ARG A 930 15.25 -16.85 27.76
N LEU A 931 15.04 -15.55 28.01
CA LEU A 931 15.21 -14.50 26.99
C LEU A 931 16.64 -14.47 26.44
N VAL A 932 17.66 -14.50 27.32
CA VAL A 932 19.06 -14.58 26.89
C VAL A 932 19.33 -15.80 26.04
N THR A 933 18.75 -16.95 26.40
CA THR A 933 18.95 -18.18 25.64
C THR A 933 18.33 -18.09 24.25
N THR A 934 17.13 -17.53 24.11
CA THR A 934 16.51 -17.31 22.79
C THR A 934 17.34 -16.32 21.95
N ILE A 935 17.77 -15.20 22.55
CA ILE A 935 18.57 -14.18 21.86
C ILE A 935 19.91 -14.75 21.40
N ASP A 936 20.65 -15.42 22.29
CA ASP A 936 21.93 -16.07 22.00
C ASP A 936 21.79 -17.08 20.86
N ASN A 937 20.78 -17.96 20.91
CA ASN A 937 20.56 -18.95 19.87
C ASN A 937 20.32 -18.31 18.49
N TYR A 938 19.52 -17.25 18.42
CA TYR A 938 19.29 -16.52 17.17
C TYR A 938 20.55 -15.81 16.67
N VAL A 939 21.24 -15.09 17.54
CA VAL A 939 22.42 -14.31 17.18
C VAL A 939 23.56 -15.22 16.70
N VAL A 940 23.77 -16.36 17.36
CA VAL A 940 24.74 -17.38 16.96
C VAL A 940 24.38 -17.98 15.59
N ASP A 941 23.11 -18.28 15.36
CA ASP A 941 22.63 -18.78 14.06
C ASP A 941 22.87 -17.77 12.92
N GLN A 942 22.65 -16.47 13.18
CA GLN A 942 23.00 -15.40 12.24
C GLN A 942 24.51 -15.26 11.99
N LEU A 943 25.33 -15.35 13.05
CA LEU A 943 26.79 -15.27 12.95
C LEU A 943 27.38 -16.46 12.22
N ASP A 944 26.87 -17.67 12.45
CA ASP A 944 27.28 -18.88 11.72
C ASP A 944 26.94 -18.77 10.24
N TYR A 945 25.75 -18.28 9.90
CA TYR A 945 25.36 -18.04 8.51
C TYR A 945 26.29 -17.01 7.84
N ASN A 946 26.49 -15.85 8.46
CA ASN A 946 27.37 -14.81 7.91
C ASN A 946 28.84 -15.24 7.85
N TYR A 947 29.32 -16.06 8.78
CA TYR A 947 30.69 -16.55 8.75
C TYR A 947 30.92 -17.48 7.55
N ARG A 948 29.91 -18.30 7.20
CA ARG A 948 29.98 -19.11 5.98
C ARG A 948 30.03 -18.24 4.73
N LEU A 949 29.15 -17.25 4.62
CA LEU A 949 29.17 -16.28 3.51
C LEU A 949 30.55 -15.62 3.38
N LEU A 950 31.17 -15.26 4.51
CA LEU A 950 32.53 -14.74 4.53
C LEU A 950 33.55 -15.76 3.99
N THR A 951 33.53 -17.01 4.45
CA THR A 951 34.47 -18.05 3.98
C THR A 951 34.31 -18.41 2.50
N GLU A 952 33.11 -18.20 1.95
CA GLU A 952 32.79 -18.43 0.54
C GLU A 952 33.06 -17.20 -0.35
N ASN A 953 33.54 -16.09 0.22
CA ASN A 953 33.67 -14.80 -0.46
C ASN A 953 32.35 -14.33 -1.12
N ASN A 954 31.23 -14.60 -0.45
CA ASN A 954 29.90 -14.25 -0.94
C ASN A 954 29.58 -12.77 -0.66
N THR A 955 29.06 -12.07 -1.68
CA THR A 955 28.67 -10.65 -1.60
C THR A 955 27.46 -10.37 -0.71
N ASP A 956 26.74 -11.42 -0.30
CA ASP A 956 25.55 -11.34 0.54
C ASP A 956 25.88 -11.24 2.03
N LEU A 957 27.18 -11.27 2.39
CA LEU A 957 27.64 -11.00 3.75
C LEU A 957 27.03 -9.70 4.28
N ASP A 958 26.34 -9.79 5.42
CA ASP A 958 25.74 -8.65 6.10
C ASP A 958 26.61 -8.23 7.30
N LEU A 959 27.55 -7.32 7.02
CA LEU A 959 28.45 -6.80 8.06
C LEU A 959 27.70 -6.04 9.16
N ARG A 960 26.56 -5.43 8.87
CA ARG A 960 25.75 -4.75 9.88
C ARG A 960 25.17 -5.77 10.85
N ASN A 961 24.59 -6.86 10.34
CA ASN A 961 24.05 -7.92 11.19
C ASN A 961 25.15 -8.58 12.02
N VAL A 962 26.36 -8.78 11.46
CA VAL A 962 27.53 -9.25 12.22
C VAL A 962 27.89 -8.28 13.34
N GLN A 963 27.98 -6.98 13.05
CA GLN A 963 28.32 -5.96 14.07
C GLN A 963 27.30 -5.94 15.22
N ILE A 964 26.00 -5.89 14.91
CA ILE A 964 24.93 -5.88 15.92
C ILE A 964 24.95 -7.20 16.71
N SER A 965 25.13 -8.34 16.04
CA SER A 965 25.24 -9.64 16.70
C SER A 965 26.38 -9.69 17.72
N MET A 966 27.56 -9.17 17.35
CA MET A 966 28.73 -9.13 18.23
C MET A 966 28.52 -8.18 19.41
N GLU A 967 27.89 -7.02 19.19
CA GLU A 967 27.50 -6.09 20.24
C GLU A 967 26.53 -6.75 21.23
N VAL A 968 25.49 -7.43 20.74
CA VAL A 968 24.53 -8.16 21.57
C VAL A 968 25.21 -9.26 22.39
N LEU A 969 26.10 -10.08 21.81
CA LEU A 969 26.83 -11.10 22.59
C LEU A 969 27.74 -10.47 23.65
N ASN A 970 28.42 -9.36 23.32
CA ASN A 970 29.26 -8.64 24.28
C ASN A 970 28.44 -8.14 25.48
N ASP A 971 27.29 -7.54 25.20
CA ASP A 971 26.40 -7.03 26.24
C ASP A 971 25.85 -8.17 27.09
N ILE A 972 25.40 -9.27 26.47
CA ILE A 972 25.00 -10.49 27.20
C ILE A 972 26.10 -10.95 28.14
N ALA A 973 27.34 -11.10 27.65
CA ALA A 973 28.45 -11.56 28.48
C ALA A 973 28.70 -10.63 29.68
N GLN A 974 28.59 -9.32 29.48
CA GLN A 974 28.83 -8.31 30.50
C GLN A 974 27.72 -8.28 31.57
N PHE A 975 26.45 -8.10 31.20
CA PHE A 975 25.40 -7.95 32.22
C PHE A 975 25.08 -9.27 32.94
N THR A 976 25.26 -10.43 32.27
CA THR A 976 25.07 -11.73 32.93
C THR A 976 26.16 -12.00 33.96
N LYS A 977 27.39 -11.52 33.73
CA LYS A 977 28.46 -11.51 34.74
C LYS A 977 28.06 -10.64 35.94
N ASP A 978 27.60 -9.43 35.67
CA ASP A 978 27.19 -8.47 36.70
C ASP A 978 25.98 -8.99 37.52
N SER A 979 25.12 -9.79 36.88
CA SER A 979 23.96 -10.46 37.50
C SER A 979 24.27 -11.85 38.09
N GLN A 980 25.56 -12.19 38.26
CA GLN A 980 26.06 -13.46 38.82
C GLN A 980 25.63 -14.74 38.06
N GLN A 981 25.21 -14.64 36.79
CA GLN A 981 24.89 -15.77 35.92
C GLN A 981 26.16 -16.27 35.19
N THR A 982 27.13 -16.76 35.97
CA THR A 982 28.49 -17.05 35.49
C THR A 982 28.55 -18.12 34.38
N ALA A 983 27.67 -19.13 34.42
CA ALA A 983 27.61 -20.16 33.39
C ALA A 983 27.24 -19.59 32.00
N ILE A 984 26.26 -18.69 31.95
CA ILE A 984 25.83 -18.03 30.71
C ILE A 984 26.90 -17.05 30.25
N SER A 985 27.42 -16.23 31.17
CA SER A 985 28.48 -15.26 30.86
C SER A 985 29.71 -15.94 30.24
N ASN A 986 30.18 -17.04 30.82
CA ASN A 986 31.33 -17.78 30.31
C ASN A 986 31.05 -18.42 28.94
N LYS A 987 29.85 -18.98 28.73
CA LYS A 987 29.42 -19.53 27.43
C LYS A 987 29.45 -18.45 26.35
N VAL A 988 28.79 -17.33 26.60
CA VAL A 988 28.64 -16.23 25.64
C VAL A 988 29.96 -15.51 25.39
N LYS A 989 30.79 -15.36 26.42
CA LYS A 989 32.15 -14.83 26.26
C LYS A 989 33.00 -15.71 25.35
N ALA A 990 32.93 -17.03 25.50
CA ALA A 990 33.62 -17.96 24.61
C ALA A 990 33.12 -17.89 23.16
N GLN A 991 31.79 -17.76 22.95
CA GLN A 991 31.20 -17.54 21.62
C GLN A 991 31.69 -16.23 21.00
N LEU A 992 31.65 -15.13 21.76
CA LEU A 992 32.12 -13.82 21.31
C LEU A 992 33.60 -13.88 20.89
N ASP A 993 34.47 -14.45 21.73
CA ASP A 993 35.90 -14.54 21.44
C ASP A 993 36.19 -15.41 20.20
N ASP A 994 35.38 -16.45 19.96
CA ASP A 994 35.45 -17.26 18.73
C ASP A 994 35.03 -16.47 17.49
N TYR A 995 33.90 -15.77 17.53
CA TYR A 995 33.44 -14.98 16.37
C TYR A 995 34.30 -13.75 16.10
N MET A 996 34.88 -13.11 17.14
CA MET A 996 35.87 -12.05 16.97
C MET A 996 37.08 -12.55 16.18
N ARG A 997 37.49 -13.81 16.40
CA ARG A 997 38.58 -14.45 15.66
C ARG A 997 38.17 -14.76 14.21
N LYS A 998 36.97 -15.32 14.02
CA LYS A 998 36.40 -15.68 12.71
C LYS A 998 36.23 -14.47 11.79
N PHE A 999 35.69 -13.36 12.29
CA PHE A 999 35.43 -12.13 11.51
C PHE A 999 36.57 -11.11 11.53
N LYS A 1000 37.69 -11.41 12.21
CA LYS A 1000 38.88 -10.55 12.23
C LYS A 1000 39.27 -9.97 10.86
N PRO A 1001 39.27 -10.74 9.74
CA PRO A 1001 39.70 -10.23 8.44
C PRO A 1001 38.87 -9.04 7.92
N VAL A 1002 37.57 -8.98 8.24
CA VAL A 1002 36.65 -7.94 7.75
C VAL A 1002 36.38 -6.84 8.77
N MET A 1003 36.57 -7.13 10.05
CA MET A 1003 36.37 -6.16 11.13
C MET A 1003 37.55 -5.19 11.28
N SER A 1004 38.76 -5.56 10.83
CA SER A 1004 39.95 -4.67 10.86
C SER A 1004 40.14 -3.80 9.62
N ALA A 1005 39.37 -4.05 8.55
CA ALA A 1005 39.48 -3.32 7.27
C ALA A 1005 38.61 -2.05 7.20
N GLY A 1006 37.83 -1.76 8.24
CA GLY A 1006 36.94 -0.60 8.35
C GLY A 1006 37.46 0.53 9.25
N LYS A 1007 38.78 0.64 9.43
CA LYS A 1007 39.41 1.81 10.07
C LYS A 1007 40.14 2.66 9.05
#